data_AF-A0A1V8SRV8-F1
#
_entry.id   AF-A0A1V8SRV8-F1
#
_cell.length_a   1.000
_cell.length_b   1.000
_cell.length_c   1.000
_cell.angle_alpha   90.00
_cell.angle_beta   90.00
_cell.angle_gamma   90.00
#
_symmetry.space_group_name_H-M   'P 1'
#
loop_
_entity.id
_entity.type
_entity.pdbx_description
1 polymer ?
#
loop_
_entity_poly.entity_id
_entity_poly.type
_entity_poly.pdbx_seq_one_letter_code
_entity_poly.pdbx_strand_id
1 'polypeptide(L)'
;MAREMGLPNRPRSSTTESNSMTANERTSEVANLCQVLRQQASIEDAKGLEGLCHSAQKLRTVLLASNTAKDLFRRAEGFQATLAAISNACSVARTYSGVSCDVVVSATSTLLSLLSAALFDHYGNDRYLQRRLDGWASLVTSLESLLGLLIEQGAWDAIITYTTALCRFSLGETDGDRVAALLDPATDDPTSSNTSGALDRTAGLTGHETVVFPKIWALLVKSSIQCSRLQCGDKRDFSPQIMSLIHQITTFSTRNQVALWETGVMSVLLRDLCGNDKASNSSELEGLVHILSPFGLHSLDDAAELFQRASHSNASRTLLLHVLEASKGPAFVQFDLSQCGYSSIELQSLPRAFPPTTGYSLTAWMRFDQFDPSTHTTLFGAFDSSQTCFILAYLERDSRSLILQTSIRSSRPSVRFKSTRFNTGHWYHVAIVHRRSASDPKASTAMLFVNGEFAEQVKIGYPESPAESRNLDDIAASGRRQAKPVIAFFGTPHDLAPKLGKNEVHSKWSLASGHLYQAPLTDELLAVYYKLGPRCNGNMQDCLGPLLTYRASAELNRYNELLHPDRLEKSDIVTATEARGSDVVPETRVLFGVSPLAIVQLDGSDNSTRLQEGLSAKARTRLQALEGNVKATAINTGVPTLNEAVGRSYGAAALTGDPVV
;
A
#
# COMPACT_ATOMS: atom_id res chain seq x y z
N MET A 1 31.49 43.23 8.28
CA MET A 1 30.89 43.61 9.59
C MET A 1 29.44 43.12 9.57
N ALA A 2 29.21 41.84 9.85
CA ALA A 2 28.90 41.33 11.19
C ALA A 2 27.49 41.73 11.66
N ARG A 3 26.53 40.78 11.66
CA ARG A 3 26.12 40.11 12.90
C ARG A 3 25.14 38.96 12.65
N GLU A 4 25.42 37.89 13.37
CA GLU A 4 24.65 36.66 13.54
C GLU A 4 23.19 36.92 13.91
N MET A 5 22.27 36.21 13.26
CA MET A 5 20.90 35.99 13.73
C MET A 5 20.66 34.48 13.66
N GLY A 6 20.40 33.91 14.84
CA GLY A 6 20.57 32.50 15.16
C GLY A 6 19.81 31.51 14.29
N LEU A 7 20.46 30.36 14.10
CA LEU A 7 19.83 29.13 13.64
C LEU A 7 18.57 28.84 14.49
N PRO A 8 17.43 28.52 13.88
CA PRO A 8 16.27 28.09 14.64
C PRO A 8 16.59 26.78 15.35
N ASN A 9 16.56 26.80 16.68
CA ASN A 9 16.67 25.62 17.52
C ASN A 9 15.65 24.56 17.03
N ARG A 10 16.14 23.39 16.62
CA ARG A 10 15.34 22.18 16.49
C ARG A 10 14.50 22.04 17.77
N PRO A 11 13.16 22.00 17.70
CA PRO A 11 12.37 21.73 18.88
C PRO A 11 12.75 20.35 19.41
N ARG A 12 13.26 20.30 20.65
CA ARG A 12 13.47 19.05 21.38
C ARG A 12 12.12 18.32 21.42
N SER A 13 12.04 17.22 20.69
CA SER A 13 10.91 16.30 20.77
C SER A 13 10.81 15.80 22.21
N SER A 14 9.66 15.99 22.85
CA SER A 14 9.31 15.50 24.20
C SER A 14 9.24 13.96 24.31
N THR A 15 9.89 13.22 23.41
CA THR A 15 9.98 11.75 23.38
C THR A 15 11.25 11.23 24.06
N THR A 16 12.09 12.10 24.63
CA THR A 16 13.35 11.67 25.26
C THR A 16 13.09 10.84 26.52
N GLU A 17 11.97 11.05 27.21
CA GLU A 17 11.62 10.26 28.41
C GLU A 17 11.04 8.88 28.06
N SER A 18 10.30 8.73 26.95
CA SER A 18 9.67 7.46 26.56
C SER A 18 10.60 6.43 25.91
N ASN A 19 11.82 6.82 25.53
CA ASN A 19 12.81 5.93 24.91
C ASN A 19 13.87 5.41 25.88
N SER A 20 13.91 5.90 27.12
CA SER A 20 14.88 5.44 28.09
C SER A 20 14.45 4.09 28.67
N MET A 21 15.36 3.10 28.64
CA MET A 21 15.11 1.80 29.25
C MET A 21 14.96 1.95 30.77
N THR A 22 13.90 1.34 31.32
CA THR A 22 13.72 1.23 32.77
C THR A 22 14.81 0.37 33.39
N ALA A 23 15.01 0.46 34.72
CA ALA A 23 16.04 -0.31 35.42
C ALA A 23 15.91 -1.83 35.18
N ASN A 24 14.68 -2.36 35.19
CA ASN A 24 14.41 -3.78 34.94
C ASN A 24 14.67 -4.18 33.48
N GLU A 25 14.43 -3.28 32.53
CA GLU A 25 14.68 -3.55 31.12
C GLU A 25 16.18 -3.61 30.82
N ARG A 26 17.00 -2.81 31.52
CA ARG A 26 18.47 -2.83 31.37
C ARG A 26 19.10 -4.14 31.83
N THR A 27 18.45 -4.84 32.76
CA THR A 27 18.88 -6.18 33.21
C THR A 27 18.32 -7.32 32.37
N SER A 28 17.52 -7.02 31.34
CA SER A 28 16.93 -8.04 30.47
C SER A 28 17.97 -8.78 29.64
N GLU A 29 17.66 -10.02 29.29
CA GLU A 29 18.50 -10.86 28.42
C GLU A 29 18.75 -10.18 27.06
N VAL A 30 17.74 -9.53 26.49
CA VAL A 30 17.85 -8.77 25.23
C VAL A 30 18.88 -7.65 25.33
N ALA A 31 18.88 -6.90 26.44
CA ALA A 31 19.82 -5.80 26.65
C ALA A 31 21.26 -6.30 26.75
N ASN A 32 21.47 -7.37 27.53
CA ASN A 32 22.78 -8.01 27.68
C ASN A 32 23.31 -8.54 26.34
N LEU A 33 22.47 -9.23 25.56
CA LEU A 33 22.84 -9.73 24.24
C LEU A 33 23.16 -8.60 23.25
N CYS A 34 22.43 -7.47 23.30
CA CYS A 34 22.74 -6.29 22.48
C CYS A 34 24.09 -5.66 22.87
N GLN A 35 24.44 -5.67 24.15
CA GLN A 35 25.75 -5.19 24.62
C GLN A 35 26.88 -6.12 24.16
N VAL A 36 26.70 -7.44 24.26
CA VAL A 36 27.66 -8.44 23.77
C VAL A 36 27.86 -8.29 22.26
N LEU A 37 26.78 -8.12 21.50
CA LEU A 37 26.85 -7.90 20.04
C LEU A 37 27.69 -6.65 19.71
N ARG A 38 27.52 -5.55 20.46
CA ARG A 38 28.33 -4.33 20.28
C ARG A 38 29.80 -4.54 20.57
N GLN A 39 30.13 -5.29 21.63
CA GLN A 39 31.51 -5.59 21.98
C GLN A 39 32.17 -6.46 20.90
N GLN A 40 31.47 -7.49 20.44
CA GLN A 40 31.97 -8.39 19.39
C GLN A 40 32.06 -7.70 18.03
N ALA A 41 31.20 -6.74 17.72
CA ALA A 41 31.26 -5.95 16.50
C ALA A 41 32.55 -5.10 16.38
N SER A 42 33.32 -4.93 17.46
CA SER A 42 34.62 -4.24 17.42
C SER A 42 35.82 -5.16 17.14
N ILE A 43 35.60 -6.48 17.10
CA ILE A 43 36.67 -7.47 16.90
C ILE A 43 36.78 -7.77 15.41
N GLU A 44 37.99 -7.60 14.85
CA GLU A 44 38.27 -7.67 13.40
C GLU A 44 38.92 -9.01 12.97
N ASP A 45 38.59 -10.11 13.65
CA ASP A 45 39.10 -11.45 13.32
C ASP A 45 37.99 -12.47 13.04
N ALA A 46 38.35 -13.61 12.45
CA ALA A 46 37.39 -14.66 12.09
C ALA A 46 36.64 -15.21 13.33
N LYS A 47 37.31 -15.31 14.48
CA LYS A 47 36.70 -15.75 15.75
C LYS A 47 35.68 -14.73 16.27
N GLY A 48 35.95 -13.44 16.09
CA GLY A 48 35.02 -12.35 16.38
C GLY A 48 33.76 -12.46 15.55
N LEU A 49 33.88 -12.72 14.24
CA LEU A 49 32.74 -12.94 13.35
C LEU A 49 31.91 -14.18 13.75
N GLU A 50 32.54 -15.30 14.11
CA GLU A 50 31.85 -16.49 14.61
C GLU A 50 31.10 -16.22 15.94
N GLY A 51 31.76 -15.51 16.87
CA GLY A 51 31.14 -15.11 18.13
C GLY A 51 29.93 -14.20 17.93
N LEU A 52 30.00 -13.33 16.93
CA LEU A 52 28.95 -12.42 16.51
C LEU A 52 27.75 -13.18 15.92
N CYS A 53 27.99 -14.20 15.09
CA CYS A 53 26.95 -15.11 14.60
C CYS A 53 26.17 -15.77 15.75
N HIS A 54 26.89 -16.32 16.74
CA HIS A 54 26.27 -16.98 17.89
C HIS A 54 25.38 -16.05 18.70
N SER A 55 25.86 -14.84 18.99
CA SER A 55 25.09 -13.82 19.71
C SER A 55 23.86 -13.37 18.92
N ALA A 56 24.01 -13.17 17.60
CA ALA A 56 22.91 -12.78 16.72
C ALA A 56 21.82 -13.87 16.62
N GLN A 57 22.20 -15.15 16.54
CA GLN A 57 21.24 -16.28 16.51
C GLN A 57 20.46 -16.41 17.82
N LYS A 58 21.13 -16.27 18.96
CA LYS A 58 20.47 -16.25 20.27
C LYS A 58 19.48 -15.11 20.37
N LEU A 59 19.91 -13.90 20.01
CA LEU A 59 19.06 -12.73 20.05
C LEU A 59 17.84 -12.88 19.14
N ARG A 60 18.05 -13.37 17.92
CA ARG A 60 16.97 -13.68 16.97
C ARG A 60 15.91 -14.60 17.58
N THR A 61 16.33 -15.68 18.24
CA THR A 61 15.41 -16.62 18.90
C THR A 61 14.55 -15.93 19.96
N VAL A 62 15.13 -15.02 20.74
CA VAL A 62 14.40 -14.23 21.74
C VAL A 62 13.43 -13.24 21.08
N LEU A 63 13.81 -12.60 19.96
CA LEU A 63 12.94 -11.64 19.25
C LEU A 63 11.72 -12.31 18.62
N LEU A 64 11.87 -13.53 18.09
CA LEU A 64 10.77 -14.29 17.51
C LEU A 64 9.73 -14.72 18.56
N ALA A 65 10.11 -14.80 19.83
CA ALA A 65 9.22 -15.23 20.90
C ALA A 65 8.23 -14.14 21.38
N SER A 66 8.56 -12.84 21.22
CA SER A 66 7.69 -11.76 21.71
C SER A 66 7.88 -10.42 21.00
N ASN A 67 6.78 -9.75 20.67
CA ASN A 67 6.81 -8.36 20.17
C ASN A 67 7.39 -7.38 21.20
N THR A 68 7.22 -7.62 22.50
CA THR A 68 7.85 -6.78 23.54
C THR A 68 9.38 -6.87 23.50
N ALA A 69 9.92 -8.02 23.09
CA ALA A 69 11.36 -8.19 22.89
C ALA A 69 11.87 -7.39 21.69
N LYS A 70 11.08 -7.28 20.61
CA LYS A 70 11.38 -6.40 19.46
C LYS A 70 11.43 -4.92 19.86
N ASP A 71 10.52 -4.48 20.73
CA ASP A 71 10.54 -3.13 21.29
C ASP A 71 11.73 -2.90 22.23
N LEU A 72 12.10 -3.89 23.03
CA LEU A 72 13.29 -3.83 23.88
C LEU A 72 14.58 -3.77 23.06
N PHE A 73 14.67 -4.53 21.97
CA PHE A 73 15.79 -4.49 21.04
C PHE A 73 15.99 -3.09 20.45
N ARG A 74 14.90 -2.43 20.05
CA ARG A 74 14.92 -1.03 19.61
C ARG A 74 15.46 -0.09 20.69
N ARG A 75 14.95 -0.21 21.92
CA ARG A 75 15.34 0.64 23.06
C ARG A 75 16.75 0.36 23.58
N ALA A 76 17.25 -0.85 23.41
CA ALA A 76 18.61 -1.28 23.76
C ALA A 76 19.64 -1.00 22.66
N GLU A 77 19.32 -0.11 21.70
CA GLU A 77 20.20 0.26 20.58
C GLU A 77 20.65 -0.94 19.72
N GLY A 78 19.82 -1.99 19.67
CA GLY A 78 20.11 -3.21 18.93
C GLY A 78 20.28 -2.97 17.42
N PHE A 79 19.47 -2.07 16.83
CA PHE A 79 19.60 -1.72 15.41
C PHE A 79 20.96 -1.10 15.10
N GLN A 80 21.43 -0.17 15.94
CA GLN A 80 22.74 0.47 15.78
C GLN A 80 23.87 -0.56 15.90
N ALA A 81 23.77 -1.48 16.86
CA ALA A 81 24.72 -2.56 17.05
C ALA A 81 24.79 -3.47 15.81
N THR A 82 23.64 -3.87 15.26
CA THR A 82 23.55 -4.75 14.10
C THR A 82 24.04 -4.06 12.82
N LEU A 83 23.69 -2.79 12.59
CA LEU A 83 24.19 -2.04 11.44
C LEU A 83 25.72 -1.84 11.50
N ALA A 84 26.25 -1.52 12.69
CA ALA A 84 27.70 -1.41 12.89
C ALA A 84 28.40 -2.76 12.66
N ALA A 85 27.81 -3.86 13.13
CA ALA A 85 28.32 -5.20 12.88
C ALA A 85 28.36 -5.57 11.39
N ILE A 86 27.31 -5.24 10.62
CA ILE A 86 27.28 -5.46 9.17
C ILE A 86 28.36 -4.62 8.48
N SER A 87 28.46 -3.34 8.83
CA SER A 87 29.49 -2.46 8.27
C SER A 87 30.90 -2.97 8.59
N ASN A 88 31.13 -3.49 9.81
CA ASN A 88 32.42 -4.04 10.19
C ASN A 88 32.74 -5.34 9.44
N ALA A 89 31.77 -6.25 9.31
CA ALA A 89 31.95 -7.46 8.50
C ALA A 89 32.35 -7.10 7.05
N CYS A 90 31.74 -6.05 6.49
CA CYS A 90 32.09 -5.54 5.17
C CYS A 90 33.51 -4.92 5.11
N SER A 91 33.96 -4.20 6.16
CA SER A 91 35.32 -3.66 6.20
C SER A 91 36.38 -4.74 6.39
N VAL A 92 36.11 -5.77 7.18
CA VAL A 92 37.04 -6.90 7.35
C VAL A 92 37.33 -7.58 6.01
N ALA A 93 36.31 -7.77 5.16
CA ALA A 93 36.50 -8.31 3.81
C ALA A 93 37.38 -7.43 2.89
N ARG A 94 37.43 -6.11 3.13
CA ARG A 94 38.28 -5.18 2.36
C ARG A 94 39.72 -5.18 2.83
N THR A 95 39.93 -5.18 4.14
CA THR A 95 41.23 -4.85 4.75
C THR A 95 42.06 -6.09 5.06
N TYR A 96 41.44 -7.22 5.37
CA TYR A 96 42.14 -8.42 5.87
C TYR A 96 42.03 -9.57 4.88
N SER A 97 43.08 -9.78 4.07
CA SER A 97 43.19 -10.88 3.10
C SER A 97 43.25 -12.30 3.73
N GLY A 98 43.20 -12.41 5.06
CA GLY A 98 43.27 -13.68 5.80
C GLY A 98 41.92 -14.29 6.18
N VAL A 99 40.80 -13.57 6.01
CA VAL A 99 39.46 -14.06 6.34
C VAL A 99 38.77 -14.50 5.06
N SER A 100 38.24 -15.73 5.02
CA SER A 100 37.49 -16.23 3.85
C SER A 100 36.20 -15.42 3.65
N CYS A 101 35.86 -15.12 2.39
CA CYS A 101 34.60 -14.49 1.99
C CYS A 101 33.39 -15.25 2.52
N ASP A 102 33.48 -16.58 2.66
CA ASP A 102 32.39 -17.42 3.18
C ASP A 102 32.05 -17.09 4.64
N VAL A 103 33.06 -16.78 5.46
CA VAL A 103 32.88 -16.40 6.87
C VAL A 103 32.17 -15.05 6.95
N VAL A 104 32.55 -14.10 6.10
CA VAL A 104 31.92 -12.77 6.04
C VAL A 104 30.48 -12.85 5.55
N VAL A 105 30.22 -13.64 4.50
CA VAL A 105 28.87 -13.88 3.97
C VAL A 105 28.00 -14.56 5.02
N SER A 106 28.52 -15.56 5.72
CA SER A 106 27.81 -16.24 6.82
C SER A 106 27.44 -15.29 7.97
N ALA A 107 28.38 -14.45 8.40
CA ALA A 107 28.14 -13.44 9.42
C ALA A 107 27.08 -12.41 8.99
N THR A 108 27.20 -11.90 7.77
CA THR A 108 26.24 -10.93 7.22
C THR A 108 24.85 -11.55 7.08
N SER A 109 24.75 -12.79 6.60
CA SER A 109 23.48 -13.54 6.48
C SER A 109 22.78 -13.75 7.82
N THR A 110 23.56 -14.03 8.86
CA THR A 110 23.06 -14.20 10.23
C THR A 110 22.54 -12.87 10.79
N LEU A 111 23.24 -11.76 10.55
CA LEU A 111 22.80 -10.42 10.95
C LEU A 111 21.56 -9.94 10.20
N LEU A 112 21.45 -10.24 8.91
CA LEU A 112 20.25 -9.98 8.13
C LEU A 112 19.05 -10.76 8.69
N SER A 113 19.26 -12.02 9.06
CA SER A 113 18.22 -12.85 9.69
C SER A 113 17.78 -12.29 11.05
N LEU A 114 18.69 -11.70 11.84
CA LEU A 114 18.36 -10.97 13.06
C LEU A 114 17.55 -9.69 12.76
N LEU A 115 17.95 -8.90 11.75
CA LEU A 115 17.20 -7.70 11.35
C LEU A 115 15.80 -8.05 10.86
N SER A 116 15.64 -9.14 10.09
CA SER A 116 14.34 -9.60 9.62
C SER A 116 13.42 -9.90 10.81
N ALA A 117 13.89 -10.67 11.79
CA ALA A 117 13.12 -10.95 13.00
C ALA A 117 12.75 -9.69 13.81
N ALA A 118 13.61 -8.68 13.83
CA ALA A 118 13.34 -7.41 14.53
C ALA A 118 12.32 -6.51 13.80
N LEU A 119 12.25 -6.59 12.47
CA LEU A 119 11.45 -5.70 11.62
C LEU A 119 10.11 -6.31 11.19
N PHE A 120 10.04 -7.63 11.06
CA PHE A 120 8.87 -8.34 10.54
C PHE A 120 7.62 -8.06 11.40
N ASP A 121 6.53 -7.65 10.73
CA ASP A 121 5.25 -7.23 11.30
C ASP A 121 5.36 -6.23 12.46
N HIS A 122 6.36 -5.32 12.42
CA HIS A 122 6.59 -4.35 13.49
C HIS A 122 6.83 -2.93 12.96
N TYR A 123 5.76 -2.22 12.60
CA TYR A 123 5.80 -0.87 12.01
C TYR A 123 6.60 0.15 12.84
N GLY A 124 6.54 0.06 14.17
CA GLY A 124 7.29 0.95 15.06
C GLY A 124 8.81 0.79 14.96
N ASN A 125 9.28 -0.39 14.55
CA ASN A 125 10.70 -0.68 14.38
C ASN A 125 11.18 -0.26 12.99
N ASP A 126 10.39 -0.56 11.95
CA ASP A 126 10.68 -0.08 10.59
C ASP A 126 10.75 1.45 10.53
N ARG A 127 9.77 2.14 11.12
CA ARG A 127 9.78 3.61 11.24
C ARG A 127 10.99 4.13 12.02
N TYR A 128 11.38 3.45 13.09
CA TYR A 128 12.57 3.83 13.86
C TYR A 128 13.83 3.72 13.02
N LEU A 129 14.00 2.60 12.31
CA LEU A 129 15.13 2.35 11.41
C LEU A 129 15.19 3.42 10.30
N GLN A 130 14.04 3.76 9.70
CA GLN A 130 13.94 4.78 8.66
C GLN A 130 14.18 6.20 9.19
N ARG A 131 13.43 6.68 10.18
CA ARG A 131 13.44 8.10 10.62
C ARG A 131 14.61 8.48 11.54
N ARG A 132 15.10 7.56 12.36
CA ARG A 132 16.08 7.90 13.43
C ARG A 132 17.51 7.57 13.06
N LEU A 133 17.72 6.53 12.27
CA LEU A 133 19.04 6.00 11.99
C LEU A 133 19.48 6.15 10.53
N ASP A 134 18.58 6.58 9.63
CA ASP A 134 18.76 6.43 8.17
C ASP A 134 19.23 5.01 7.81
N GLY A 135 18.75 4.03 8.58
CA GLY A 135 19.38 2.72 8.69
C GLY A 135 19.27 1.90 7.41
N TRP A 136 18.20 2.11 6.64
CA TRP A 136 18.04 1.49 5.32
C TRP A 136 19.09 1.95 4.31
N ALA A 137 19.46 3.24 4.32
CA ALA A 137 20.49 3.75 3.41
C ALA A 137 21.87 3.17 3.79
N SER A 138 22.21 3.21 5.09
CA SER A 138 23.45 2.62 5.62
C SER A 138 23.55 1.12 5.33
N LEU A 139 22.45 0.38 5.52
CA LEU A 139 22.37 -1.05 5.23
C LEU A 139 22.60 -1.31 3.74
N VAL A 140 21.83 -0.66 2.85
CA VAL A 140 21.95 -0.87 1.39
C VAL A 140 23.36 -0.52 0.90
N THR A 141 23.96 0.58 1.37
CA THR A 141 25.34 0.94 1.00
C THR A 141 26.36 -0.11 1.45
N SER A 142 26.21 -0.65 2.67
CA SER A 142 27.12 -1.70 3.18
C SER A 142 26.98 -2.99 2.37
N LEU A 143 25.74 -3.39 2.09
CA LEU A 143 25.44 -4.59 1.32
C LEU A 143 25.88 -4.50 -0.14
N GLU A 144 25.70 -3.32 -0.76
CA GLU A 144 26.17 -3.04 -2.13
C GLU A 144 27.70 -3.06 -2.19
N SER A 145 28.34 -2.45 -1.20
CA SER A 145 29.80 -2.47 -1.06
C SER A 145 30.35 -3.90 -0.99
N LEU A 146 29.77 -4.76 -0.15
CA LEU A 146 30.23 -6.15 -0.03
C LEU A 146 30.06 -6.91 -1.34
N LEU A 147 28.92 -6.73 -2.01
CA LEU A 147 28.65 -7.38 -3.29
C LEU A 147 29.65 -6.94 -4.38
N GLY A 148 29.97 -5.64 -4.45
CA GLY A 148 31.00 -5.12 -5.35
C GLY A 148 32.36 -5.81 -5.15
N LEU A 149 32.79 -6.00 -3.90
CA LEU A 149 34.04 -6.71 -3.58
C LEU A 149 34.01 -8.18 -4.00
N LEU A 150 32.90 -8.88 -3.72
CA LEU A 150 32.77 -10.29 -4.10
C LEU A 150 32.84 -10.47 -5.63
N ILE A 151 32.24 -9.53 -6.37
CA ILE A 151 32.31 -9.47 -7.83
C ILE A 151 33.75 -9.21 -8.31
N GLU A 152 34.45 -8.23 -7.72
CA GLU A 152 35.85 -7.93 -8.05
C GLU A 152 36.80 -9.12 -7.79
N GLN A 153 36.54 -9.88 -6.72
CA GLN A 153 37.33 -11.06 -6.35
C GLN A 153 36.94 -12.32 -7.13
N GLY A 154 35.86 -12.29 -7.92
CA GLY A 154 35.36 -13.46 -8.65
C GLY A 154 34.89 -14.61 -7.76
N ALA A 155 34.49 -14.33 -6.52
CA ALA A 155 34.09 -15.31 -5.52
C ALA A 155 32.63 -15.79 -5.74
N TRP A 156 32.38 -16.49 -6.85
CA TRP A 156 31.02 -16.81 -7.32
C TRP A 156 30.17 -17.62 -6.33
N ASP A 157 30.76 -18.57 -5.59
CA ASP A 157 30.00 -19.36 -4.61
C ASP A 157 29.55 -18.51 -3.42
N ALA A 158 30.39 -17.56 -3.00
CA ALA A 158 30.05 -16.55 -2.01
C ALA A 158 28.99 -15.57 -2.54
N ILE A 159 29.02 -15.18 -3.82
CA ILE A 159 27.99 -14.34 -4.46
C ILE A 159 26.63 -15.05 -4.46
N ILE A 160 26.59 -16.34 -4.83
CA ILE A 160 25.36 -17.13 -4.83
C ILE A 160 24.79 -17.19 -3.41
N THR A 161 25.61 -17.60 -2.44
CA THR A 161 25.20 -17.70 -1.02
C THR A 161 24.70 -16.37 -0.48
N TYR A 162 25.40 -15.29 -0.78
CA TYR A 162 25.04 -13.94 -0.35
C TYR A 162 23.73 -13.46 -0.97
N THR A 163 23.55 -13.66 -2.28
CA THR A 163 22.31 -13.31 -2.98
C THR A 163 21.13 -14.12 -2.47
N THR A 164 21.33 -15.41 -2.22
CA THR A 164 20.34 -16.28 -1.57
C THR A 164 19.93 -15.74 -0.19
N ALA A 165 20.89 -15.28 0.62
CA ALA A 165 20.61 -14.66 1.91
C ALA A 165 19.84 -13.32 1.78
N LEU A 166 20.13 -12.51 0.74
CA LEU A 166 19.39 -11.29 0.45
C LEU A 166 17.93 -11.59 0.04
N CYS A 167 17.72 -12.58 -0.83
CA CYS A 167 16.39 -13.07 -1.20
C CYS A 167 15.62 -13.53 0.04
N ARG A 168 16.24 -14.37 0.88
CA ARG A 168 15.67 -14.85 2.15
C ARG A 168 15.27 -13.71 3.07
N PHE A 169 16.17 -12.74 3.27
CA PHE A 169 15.90 -11.57 4.08
C PHE A 169 14.70 -10.77 3.55
N SER A 170 14.65 -10.53 2.24
CA SER A 170 13.67 -9.64 1.60
C SER A 170 12.25 -10.18 1.51
N LEU A 171 12.06 -11.50 1.52
CA LEU A 171 10.76 -12.18 1.45
C LEU A 171 10.20 -12.57 2.83
N GLY A 172 10.98 -12.37 3.90
CA GLY A 172 10.66 -12.89 5.23
C GLY A 172 10.99 -14.38 5.36
N GLU A 173 10.81 -14.92 6.56
CA GLU A 173 11.34 -16.25 6.92
C GLU A 173 10.67 -17.40 6.13
N THR A 174 9.34 -17.43 6.02
CA THR A 174 8.64 -18.56 5.38
C THR A 174 8.82 -18.61 3.86
N ASP A 175 8.60 -17.47 3.19
CA ASP A 175 8.66 -17.38 1.74
C ASP A 175 10.14 -17.35 1.29
N GLY A 176 10.99 -16.69 2.07
CA GLY A 176 12.43 -16.59 1.84
C GLY A 176 13.16 -17.92 1.94
N ASP A 177 12.83 -18.78 2.92
CA ASP A 177 13.46 -20.10 3.06
C ASP A 177 13.16 -21.00 1.86
N ARG A 178 11.94 -20.91 1.32
CA ARG A 178 11.53 -21.64 0.12
C ARG A 178 12.28 -21.17 -1.11
N VAL A 179 12.35 -19.86 -1.33
CA VAL A 179 13.08 -19.29 -2.48
C VAL A 179 14.57 -19.57 -2.35
N ALA A 180 15.11 -19.53 -1.14
CA ALA A 180 16.51 -19.87 -0.89
C ALA A 180 16.83 -21.32 -1.27
N ALA A 181 15.94 -22.27 -0.95
CA ALA A 181 16.09 -23.66 -1.36
C ALA A 181 16.08 -23.87 -2.89
N LEU A 182 15.44 -22.97 -3.67
CA LEU A 182 15.46 -23.04 -5.13
C LEU A 182 16.75 -22.50 -5.76
N LEU A 183 17.46 -21.65 -5.02
CA LEU A 183 18.71 -21.03 -5.44
C LEU A 183 19.95 -21.82 -4.98
N ASP A 184 19.79 -22.79 -4.08
CA ASP A 184 20.89 -23.60 -3.57
C ASP A 184 21.35 -24.62 -4.64
N PRO A 185 22.61 -24.57 -5.10
CA PRO A 185 23.13 -25.51 -6.09
C PRO A 185 23.22 -26.96 -5.59
N ALA A 186 23.10 -27.22 -4.29
CA ALA A 186 23.24 -28.56 -3.70
C ALA A 186 22.08 -29.54 -4.01
N THR A 187 20.98 -29.08 -4.62
CA THR A 187 19.84 -29.95 -5.00
C THR A 187 20.01 -30.63 -6.35
N ASP A 188 21.08 -30.34 -7.10
CA ASP A 188 21.33 -30.97 -8.40
C ASP A 188 21.91 -32.38 -8.22
N ASP A 189 21.08 -33.39 -8.47
CA ASP A 189 21.51 -34.78 -8.64
C ASP A 189 22.45 -34.82 -9.88
N PRO A 190 23.70 -35.29 -9.77
CA PRO A 190 24.75 -35.10 -10.79
C PRO A 190 24.53 -35.88 -12.11
N THR A 191 23.35 -36.47 -12.32
CA THR A 191 23.01 -37.28 -13.50
C THR A 191 22.14 -36.55 -14.53
N SER A 192 21.64 -35.34 -14.25
CA SER A 192 20.76 -34.61 -15.17
C SER A 192 21.50 -33.54 -15.99
N SER A 193 22.19 -33.98 -17.04
CA SER A 193 22.74 -33.09 -18.08
C SER A 193 21.61 -32.57 -18.99
N ASN A 194 20.78 -31.64 -18.52
CA ASN A 194 19.79 -30.98 -19.39
C ASN A 194 19.87 -29.45 -19.26
N THR A 195 20.27 -28.81 -20.35
CA THR A 195 20.29 -27.37 -20.62
C THR A 195 18.89 -26.72 -20.68
N SER A 196 17.91 -27.30 -19.99
CA SER A 196 16.53 -26.80 -19.84
C SER A 196 16.15 -26.46 -18.38
N GLY A 197 17.11 -26.51 -17.45
CA GLY A 197 16.87 -26.43 -16.00
C GLY A 197 16.38 -25.08 -15.44
N ALA A 198 16.52 -23.97 -16.17
CA ALA A 198 16.09 -22.66 -15.68
C ALA A 198 14.55 -22.51 -15.64
N LEU A 199 13.83 -23.16 -16.55
CA LEU A 199 12.36 -23.13 -16.56
C LEU A 199 11.74 -24.07 -15.52
N ASP A 200 12.41 -25.17 -15.15
CA ASP A 200 11.84 -26.19 -14.26
C ASP A 200 11.94 -25.83 -12.76
N ARG A 201 12.91 -24.98 -12.37
CA ARG A 201 13.06 -24.49 -10.97
C ARG A 201 11.95 -23.53 -10.54
N THR A 202 11.09 -23.10 -11.47
CA THR A 202 9.95 -22.21 -11.21
C THR A 202 8.74 -22.94 -10.60
N ALA A 203 8.71 -24.28 -10.68
CA ALA A 203 7.64 -25.11 -10.12
C ALA A 203 7.57 -25.09 -8.57
N GLY A 204 8.58 -24.58 -7.88
CA GLY A 204 8.63 -24.48 -6.42
C GLY A 204 7.97 -23.22 -5.82
N LEU A 205 7.68 -22.22 -6.65
CA LEU A 205 7.00 -20.99 -6.23
C LEU A 205 5.49 -21.25 -6.04
N THR A 206 4.92 -20.67 -5.00
CA THR A 206 3.47 -20.77 -4.72
C THR A 206 2.63 -19.81 -5.54
N GLY A 207 3.23 -18.73 -6.05
CA GLY A 207 2.48 -17.61 -6.63
C GLY A 207 1.91 -16.68 -5.57
N HIS A 208 2.34 -16.80 -4.31
CA HIS A 208 1.85 -16.03 -3.17
C HIS A 208 2.98 -15.39 -2.35
N GLU A 209 4.21 -15.46 -2.85
CA GLU A 209 5.38 -14.83 -2.26
C GLU A 209 5.18 -13.31 -2.18
N THR A 210 5.43 -12.73 -1.01
CA THR A 210 5.23 -11.30 -0.77
C THR A 210 6.56 -10.62 -0.45
N VAL A 211 6.86 -9.53 -1.17
CA VAL A 211 8.06 -8.73 -0.92
C VAL A 211 7.88 -7.90 0.35
N VAL A 212 8.72 -8.16 1.36
CA VAL A 212 8.69 -7.45 2.66
C VAL A 212 9.64 -6.25 2.65
N PHE A 213 10.86 -6.43 2.14
CA PHE A 213 11.89 -5.38 2.09
C PHE A 213 12.30 -5.05 0.64
N PRO A 214 11.56 -4.16 -0.05
CA PRO A 214 11.74 -3.93 -1.47
C PRO A 214 13.07 -3.26 -1.84
N LYS A 215 13.69 -2.47 -0.95
CA LYS A 215 14.99 -1.84 -1.21
C LYS A 215 16.09 -2.86 -1.55
N ILE A 216 15.99 -4.07 -1.01
CA ILE A 216 16.92 -5.17 -1.29
C ILE A 216 16.71 -5.71 -2.71
N TRP A 217 15.47 -5.72 -3.20
CA TRP A 217 15.16 -6.11 -4.57
C TRP A 217 15.75 -5.13 -5.59
N ALA A 218 15.69 -3.83 -5.31
CA ALA A 218 16.36 -2.83 -6.13
C ALA A 218 17.88 -3.04 -6.19
N LEU A 219 18.50 -3.41 -5.05
CA LEU A 219 19.91 -3.79 -5.00
C LEU A 219 20.19 -5.03 -5.89
N LEU A 220 19.38 -6.08 -5.75
CA LEU A 220 19.52 -7.29 -6.56
C LEU A 220 19.40 -6.99 -8.06
N VAL A 221 18.44 -6.15 -8.48
CA VAL A 221 18.31 -5.69 -9.87
C VAL A 221 19.59 -5.02 -10.36
N LYS A 222 20.08 -4.03 -9.61
CA LYS A 222 21.31 -3.30 -9.94
C LYS A 222 22.50 -4.25 -10.07
N SER A 223 22.61 -5.21 -9.17
CA SER A 223 23.71 -6.16 -9.13
C SER A 223 23.66 -7.18 -10.27
N SER A 224 22.50 -7.70 -10.65
CA SER A 224 22.43 -8.61 -11.82
C SER A 224 22.78 -7.87 -13.12
N ILE A 225 22.40 -6.60 -13.25
CA ILE A 225 22.82 -5.74 -14.38
C ILE A 225 24.34 -5.52 -14.37
N GLN A 226 24.94 -5.29 -13.20
CA GLN A 226 26.40 -5.16 -13.11
C GLN A 226 27.12 -6.48 -13.46
N CYS A 227 26.63 -7.61 -12.95
CA CYS A 227 27.20 -8.93 -13.24
C CYS A 227 27.09 -9.30 -14.72
N SER A 228 25.99 -8.94 -15.41
CA SER A 228 25.82 -9.25 -16.84
C SER A 228 26.82 -8.51 -17.73
N ARG A 229 27.28 -7.32 -17.31
CA ARG A 229 28.29 -6.53 -18.04
C ARG A 229 29.70 -7.11 -17.96
N LEU A 230 30.02 -7.89 -16.92
CA LEU A 230 31.37 -8.37 -16.66
C LEU A 230 31.76 -9.65 -17.43
N GLN A 231 30.83 -10.25 -18.21
CA GLN A 231 31.07 -11.38 -19.13
C GLN A 231 32.05 -12.46 -18.61
N CYS A 232 31.86 -12.93 -17.38
CA CYS A 232 32.83 -13.82 -16.73
C CYS A 232 32.42 -15.31 -16.79
N GLY A 233 33.10 -16.10 -17.63
CA GLY A 233 33.29 -17.56 -17.49
C GLY A 233 32.05 -18.47 -17.52
N ASP A 234 32.22 -19.74 -17.11
CA ASP A 234 31.25 -20.86 -17.19
C ASP A 234 30.00 -20.71 -16.30
N LYS A 235 29.91 -19.69 -15.43
CA LYS A 235 28.74 -19.41 -14.58
C LYS A 235 27.83 -18.31 -15.17
N ARG A 236 27.56 -18.38 -16.48
CA ARG A 236 26.76 -17.38 -17.22
C ARG A 236 25.28 -17.31 -16.82
N ASP A 237 24.78 -18.33 -16.12
CA ASP A 237 23.35 -18.50 -15.89
C ASP A 237 22.82 -17.80 -14.62
N PHE A 238 23.69 -17.31 -13.75
CA PHE A 238 23.26 -16.74 -12.45
C PHE A 238 22.50 -15.41 -12.59
N SER A 239 23.00 -14.47 -13.41
CA SER A 239 22.34 -13.18 -13.65
C SER A 239 20.94 -13.34 -14.26
N PRO A 240 20.75 -14.10 -15.36
CA PRO A 240 19.41 -14.32 -15.91
C PRO A 240 18.49 -15.09 -14.96
N GLN A 241 19.00 -16.04 -14.16
CA GLN A 241 18.20 -16.74 -13.15
C GLN A 241 17.63 -15.80 -12.09
N ILE A 242 18.45 -14.89 -11.54
CA ILE A 242 17.99 -13.90 -10.55
C ILE A 242 17.03 -12.89 -11.20
N MET A 243 17.29 -12.43 -12.41
CA MET A 243 16.36 -11.54 -13.13
C MET A 243 15.01 -12.20 -13.40
N SER A 244 15.01 -13.47 -13.80
CA SER A 244 13.79 -14.26 -14.01
C SER A 244 13.00 -14.44 -12.71
N LEU A 245 13.67 -14.78 -11.61
CA LEU A 245 13.05 -14.85 -10.28
C LEU A 245 12.44 -13.50 -9.89
N ILE A 246 13.16 -12.41 -10.12
CA ILE A 246 12.69 -11.07 -9.79
C ILE A 246 11.44 -10.71 -10.60
N HIS A 247 11.49 -10.98 -11.89
CA HIS A 247 10.35 -10.79 -12.79
C HIS A 247 9.13 -11.60 -12.33
N GLN A 248 9.28 -12.88 -12.01
CA GLN A 248 8.19 -13.76 -11.58
C GLN A 248 7.55 -13.33 -10.26
N ILE A 249 8.35 -13.05 -9.23
CA ILE A 249 7.79 -12.62 -7.94
C ILE A 249 7.09 -11.26 -8.08
N THR A 250 7.61 -10.38 -8.94
CA THR A 250 6.98 -9.09 -9.23
C THR A 250 5.64 -9.28 -9.96
N THR A 251 5.49 -10.27 -10.86
CA THR A 251 4.21 -10.50 -11.57
C THR A 251 3.11 -11.10 -10.69
N PHE A 252 3.46 -11.79 -9.59
CA PHE A 252 2.46 -12.49 -8.75
C PHE A 252 1.40 -11.58 -8.11
N SER A 253 1.75 -10.34 -7.76
CA SER A 253 0.81 -9.44 -7.12
C SER A 253 1.10 -7.97 -7.39
N THR A 254 0.05 -7.16 -7.49
CA THR A 254 0.16 -5.69 -7.57
C THR A 254 0.92 -5.12 -6.37
N ARG A 255 0.82 -5.75 -5.19
CA ARG A 255 1.61 -5.40 -4.01
C ARG A 255 3.12 -5.45 -4.31
N ASN A 256 3.60 -6.55 -4.90
CA ASN A 256 5.02 -6.69 -5.22
C ASN A 256 5.44 -5.70 -6.31
N GLN A 257 4.56 -5.43 -7.29
CA GLN A 257 4.80 -4.44 -8.34
C GLN A 257 4.98 -3.03 -7.76
N VAL A 258 4.04 -2.59 -6.90
CA VAL A 258 4.11 -1.27 -6.25
C VAL A 258 5.31 -1.19 -5.31
N ALA A 259 5.55 -2.22 -4.50
CA ALA A 259 6.68 -2.25 -3.58
C ALA A 259 8.02 -2.10 -4.32
N LEU A 260 8.19 -2.80 -5.45
CA LEU A 260 9.38 -2.66 -6.28
C LEU A 260 9.42 -1.30 -6.99
N TRP A 261 8.30 -0.83 -7.53
CA TRP A 261 8.17 0.49 -8.16
C TRP A 261 8.65 1.59 -7.21
N GLU A 262 8.13 1.66 -5.99
CA GLU A 262 8.43 2.67 -4.95
C GLU A 262 9.93 2.81 -4.61
N THR A 263 10.74 1.80 -4.92
CA THR A 263 12.20 1.87 -4.72
C THR A 263 12.92 2.81 -5.70
N GLY A 264 12.24 3.23 -6.78
CA GLY A 264 12.86 3.98 -7.87
C GLY A 264 13.69 3.11 -8.83
N VAL A 265 13.55 1.77 -8.80
CA VAL A 265 14.30 0.86 -9.68
C VAL A 265 14.12 1.18 -11.16
N MET A 266 13.01 1.81 -11.54
CA MET A 266 12.73 2.22 -12.91
C MET A 266 13.84 3.09 -13.51
N SER A 267 14.45 4.00 -12.73
CA SER A 267 15.55 4.84 -13.21
C SER A 267 16.78 4.00 -13.60
N VAL A 268 17.05 2.91 -12.86
CA VAL A 268 18.15 1.97 -13.15
C VAL A 268 17.84 1.18 -14.41
N LEU A 269 16.61 0.66 -14.54
CA LEU A 269 16.16 -0.11 -15.71
C LEU A 269 16.20 0.73 -16.99
N LEU A 270 15.65 1.95 -16.97
CA LEU A 270 15.61 2.84 -18.13
C LEU A 270 17.01 3.24 -18.60
N ARG A 271 17.92 3.53 -17.66
CA ARG A 271 19.30 3.91 -18.00
C ARG A 271 20.04 2.79 -18.73
N ASP A 272 19.85 1.55 -18.29
CA ASP A 272 20.49 0.38 -18.89
C ASP A 272 19.90 0.03 -20.27
N LEU A 273 18.56 -0.07 -20.37
CA LEU A 273 17.86 -0.37 -21.63
C LEU A 273 18.10 0.69 -22.70
N CYS A 274 18.15 1.97 -22.32
CA CYS A 274 18.42 3.04 -23.28
C CYS A 274 19.92 3.22 -23.57
N GLY A 275 20.82 2.51 -22.86
CA GLY A 275 22.26 2.68 -22.96
C GLY A 275 22.98 1.60 -23.77
N ASN A 276 22.39 0.40 -23.87
CA ASN A 276 23.08 -0.79 -24.39
C ASN A 276 22.24 -1.56 -25.42
N ASP A 277 22.71 -1.65 -26.66
CA ASP A 277 22.07 -2.46 -27.73
C ASP A 277 22.30 -3.99 -27.59
N LYS A 278 23.07 -4.45 -26.59
CA LYS A 278 23.52 -5.86 -26.47
C LYS A 278 23.54 -6.41 -25.03
N ALA A 279 22.53 -6.13 -24.20
CA ALA A 279 22.43 -6.77 -22.89
C ALA A 279 21.87 -8.20 -23.00
N SER A 280 22.53 -9.18 -22.36
CA SER A 280 22.13 -10.60 -22.39
C SER A 280 20.80 -10.91 -21.65
N ASN A 281 20.25 -9.94 -20.91
CA ASN A 281 19.02 -10.04 -20.11
C ASN A 281 17.93 -9.08 -20.59
N SER A 282 17.94 -8.66 -21.86
CA SER A 282 17.07 -7.60 -22.36
C SER A 282 15.57 -7.94 -22.21
N SER A 283 15.18 -9.20 -22.39
CA SER A 283 13.78 -9.64 -22.29
C SER A 283 13.19 -9.48 -20.89
N GLU A 284 13.91 -9.90 -19.86
CA GLU A 284 13.45 -9.83 -18.46
C GLU A 284 13.44 -8.38 -17.97
N LEU A 285 14.42 -7.58 -18.40
CA LEU A 285 14.48 -6.14 -18.10
C LEU A 285 13.32 -5.38 -18.77
N GLU A 286 13.06 -5.65 -20.05
CA GLU A 286 11.89 -5.11 -20.77
C GLU A 286 10.60 -5.56 -20.09
N GLY A 287 10.49 -6.83 -19.71
CA GLY A 287 9.36 -7.37 -18.95
C GLY A 287 9.12 -6.63 -17.63
N LEU A 288 10.18 -6.37 -16.86
CA LEU A 288 10.08 -5.58 -15.63
C LEU A 288 9.61 -4.15 -15.89
N VAL A 289 10.14 -3.48 -16.93
CA VAL A 289 9.66 -2.15 -17.29
C VAL A 289 8.19 -2.19 -17.71
N HIS A 290 7.75 -3.19 -18.48
CA HIS A 290 6.35 -3.36 -18.87
C HIS A 290 5.42 -3.52 -17.66
N ILE A 291 5.82 -4.31 -16.66
CA ILE A 291 5.03 -4.55 -15.44
C ILE A 291 4.94 -3.30 -14.57
N LEU A 292 6.01 -2.50 -14.51
CA LEU A 292 6.10 -1.32 -13.66
C LEU A 292 5.60 -0.03 -14.35
N SER A 293 5.54 -0.01 -15.68
CA SER A 293 5.08 1.16 -16.47
C SER A 293 3.68 1.67 -16.13
N PRO A 294 2.69 0.83 -15.74
CA PRO A 294 1.36 1.29 -15.34
C PRO A 294 1.36 2.27 -14.16
N PHE A 295 2.38 2.22 -13.30
CA PHE A 295 2.52 3.11 -12.13
C PHE A 295 3.25 4.42 -12.48
N GLY A 296 3.82 4.52 -13.69
CA GLY A 296 4.52 5.72 -14.16
C GLY A 296 5.96 5.85 -13.68
N LEU A 297 6.54 7.05 -13.82
CA LEU A 297 7.92 7.36 -13.45
C LEU A 297 7.98 8.20 -12.18
N HIS A 298 9.01 7.98 -11.35
CA HIS A 298 9.21 8.71 -10.08
C HIS A 298 9.83 10.08 -10.26
N SER A 299 10.71 10.23 -11.26
CA SER A 299 11.47 11.45 -11.49
C SER A 299 11.10 12.09 -12.82
N LEU A 300 10.94 13.42 -12.79
CA LEU A 300 10.83 14.22 -14.01
C LEU A 300 12.13 14.17 -14.83
N ASP A 301 13.27 13.95 -14.18
CA ASP A 301 14.56 13.82 -14.87
C ASP A 301 14.59 12.54 -15.73
N ASP A 302 14.05 11.43 -15.22
CA ASP A 302 13.96 10.18 -15.99
C ASP A 302 13.04 10.35 -17.21
N ALA A 303 11.93 11.07 -17.04
CA ALA A 303 11.05 11.40 -18.14
C ALA A 303 11.77 12.26 -19.18
N ALA A 304 12.43 13.34 -18.75
CA ALA A 304 13.18 14.23 -19.63
C ALA A 304 14.29 13.49 -20.39
N GLU A 305 15.03 12.62 -19.70
CA GLU A 305 16.08 11.79 -20.29
C GLU A 305 15.50 10.82 -21.33
N LEU A 306 14.38 10.15 -21.03
CA LEU A 306 13.72 9.24 -21.96
C LEU A 306 13.21 9.97 -23.22
N PHE A 307 12.62 11.17 -23.07
CA PHE A 307 12.24 12.02 -24.20
C PHE A 307 13.44 12.45 -25.04
N GLN A 308 14.55 12.85 -24.41
CA GLN A 308 15.77 13.25 -25.10
C GLN A 308 16.43 12.09 -25.85
N ARG A 309 16.44 10.88 -25.28
CA ARG A 309 16.98 9.69 -25.96
C ARG A 309 16.06 9.22 -27.09
N ALA A 310 14.74 9.33 -26.95
CA ALA A 310 13.76 8.96 -27.98
C ALA A 310 13.89 9.79 -29.28
N SER A 311 14.45 11.00 -29.22
CA SER A 311 14.73 11.77 -30.45
C SER A 311 15.89 11.20 -31.26
N HIS A 312 16.77 10.41 -30.65
CA HIS A 312 17.99 9.87 -31.27
C HIS A 312 17.94 8.35 -31.49
N SER A 313 17.18 7.61 -30.67
CA SER A 313 17.09 6.14 -30.71
C SER A 313 15.67 5.65 -30.97
N ASN A 314 15.52 4.71 -31.90
CA ASN A 314 14.24 4.04 -32.17
C ASN A 314 13.78 3.18 -30.97
N ALA A 315 14.70 2.49 -30.29
CA ALA A 315 14.38 1.66 -29.13
C ALA A 315 13.79 2.51 -27.99
N SER A 316 14.45 3.63 -27.66
CA SER A 316 13.95 4.59 -26.67
C SER A 316 12.61 5.21 -27.08
N ARG A 317 12.35 5.39 -28.38
CA ARG A 317 11.06 5.91 -28.86
C ARG A 317 9.92 4.91 -28.67
N THR A 318 10.17 3.63 -28.96
CA THR A 318 9.20 2.56 -28.69
C THR A 318 8.93 2.43 -27.19
N LEU A 319 9.99 2.48 -26.38
CA LEU A 319 9.87 2.43 -24.93
C LEU A 319 9.07 3.62 -24.37
N LEU A 320 9.35 4.84 -24.85
CA LEU A 320 8.59 6.04 -24.48
C LEU A 320 7.11 5.90 -24.82
N LEU A 321 6.78 5.43 -26.04
CA LEU A 321 5.40 5.21 -26.44
C LEU A 321 4.70 4.21 -25.50
N HIS A 322 5.37 3.10 -25.20
CA HIS A 322 4.85 2.10 -24.27
C HIS A 322 4.57 2.69 -22.88
N VAL A 323 5.55 3.38 -22.29
CA VAL A 323 5.40 4.01 -20.96
C VAL A 323 4.26 5.02 -20.95
N LEU A 324 4.11 5.85 -21.99
CA LEU A 324 3.03 6.82 -22.11
C LEU A 324 1.65 6.17 -22.25
N GLU A 325 1.55 5.00 -22.87
CA GLU A 325 0.29 4.27 -23.00
C GLU A 325 -0.08 3.54 -21.71
N ALA A 326 0.90 2.87 -21.09
CA ALA A 326 0.70 2.09 -19.87
C ALA A 326 0.38 2.96 -18.65
N SER A 327 1.05 4.11 -18.49
CA SER A 327 0.91 5.00 -17.32
C SER A 327 -0.40 5.84 -17.27
N LYS A 328 -1.38 5.54 -18.13
CA LYS A 328 -2.68 6.24 -18.20
C LYS A 328 -3.74 5.68 -17.24
N GLY A 329 -3.39 4.71 -16.38
CA GLY A 329 -4.30 4.15 -15.39
C GLY A 329 -4.75 5.18 -14.34
N PRO A 330 -5.95 5.01 -13.74
CA PRO A 330 -6.33 5.80 -12.57
C PRO A 330 -5.47 5.39 -11.37
N ALA A 331 -5.26 6.31 -10.42
CA ALA A 331 -4.78 5.93 -9.09
C ALA A 331 -5.85 5.05 -8.42
N PHE A 332 -5.46 4.06 -7.62
CA PHE A 332 -6.42 3.18 -6.97
C PHE A 332 -5.87 2.56 -5.69
N VAL A 333 -6.76 2.27 -4.74
CA VAL A 333 -6.46 1.41 -3.60
C VAL A 333 -6.94 0.00 -3.91
N GLN A 334 -6.07 -1.00 -3.85
CA GLN A 334 -6.46 -2.40 -3.95
C GLN A 334 -6.62 -3.03 -2.57
N PHE A 335 -7.81 -3.55 -2.33
CA PHE A 335 -8.15 -4.41 -1.20
C PHE A 335 -7.81 -5.84 -1.57
N ASP A 336 -6.74 -6.38 -1.00
CA ASP A 336 -6.30 -7.76 -1.20
C ASP A 336 -6.51 -8.57 0.08
N LEU A 337 -7.51 -9.45 0.08
CA LEU A 337 -7.83 -10.27 1.24
C LEU A 337 -6.88 -11.47 1.39
N SER A 338 -6.03 -11.79 0.41
CA SER A 338 -5.17 -12.98 0.48
C SER A 338 -4.05 -12.90 1.51
N GLN A 339 -3.83 -11.73 2.10
CA GLN A 339 -2.76 -11.51 3.08
C GLN A 339 -3.23 -11.85 4.50
N CYS A 340 -4.39 -11.34 4.90
CA CYS A 340 -4.89 -11.45 6.27
C CYS A 340 -6.33 -11.97 6.37
N GLY A 341 -7.07 -12.05 5.25
CA GLY A 341 -8.52 -12.31 5.21
C GLY A 341 -9.39 -11.05 5.28
N TYR A 342 -8.78 -9.89 5.56
CA TYR A 342 -9.43 -8.58 5.66
C TYR A 342 -8.53 -7.50 5.04
N SER A 343 -9.14 -6.43 4.54
CA SER A 343 -8.47 -5.25 4.00
C SER A 343 -9.50 -4.14 3.85
N SER A 344 -9.31 -2.99 4.50
CA SER A 344 -10.33 -1.94 4.59
C SER A 344 -9.75 -0.53 4.80
N ILE A 345 -10.58 0.46 4.49
CA ILE A 345 -10.43 1.87 4.90
C ILE A 345 -11.58 2.19 5.84
N GLU A 346 -11.29 2.51 7.10
CA GLU A 346 -12.30 2.61 8.17
C GLU A 346 -12.33 4.00 8.82
N LEU A 347 -13.46 4.67 8.69
CA LEU A 347 -13.74 5.95 9.32
C LEU A 347 -14.50 5.76 10.63
N GLN A 348 -13.90 6.19 11.73
CA GLN A 348 -14.40 5.97 13.10
C GLN A 348 -15.75 6.64 13.40
N SER A 349 -16.10 7.71 12.68
CA SER A 349 -17.39 8.38 12.82
C SER A 349 -17.72 9.19 11.58
N LEU A 350 -18.96 9.16 11.10
CA LEU A 350 -19.42 10.13 10.10
C LEU A 350 -19.53 11.55 10.69
N PRO A 351 -19.30 12.61 9.91
CA PRO A 351 -19.27 13.99 10.40
C PRO A 351 -20.64 14.53 10.82
N ARG A 352 -21.72 13.93 10.31
CA ARG A 352 -23.11 14.38 10.51
C ARG A 352 -24.03 13.19 10.77
N ALA A 353 -25.25 13.48 11.22
CA ALA A 353 -26.25 12.45 11.51
C ALA A 353 -26.50 11.56 10.29
N PHE A 354 -26.42 10.25 10.53
CA PHE A 354 -26.66 9.22 9.54
C PHE A 354 -27.56 8.14 10.18
N PRO A 355 -28.59 7.65 9.48
CA PRO A 355 -28.92 7.92 8.09
C PRO A 355 -29.72 9.23 7.90
N PRO A 356 -29.66 9.88 6.72
CA PRO A 356 -30.32 11.17 6.49
C PRO A 356 -31.83 11.07 6.31
N THR A 357 -32.57 12.14 6.61
CA THR A 357 -34.04 12.15 6.48
C THR A 357 -34.54 12.17 5.02
N THR A 358 -33.69 12.58 4.08
CA THR A 358 -34.01 12.69 2.65
C THR A 358 -33.54 11.51 1.81
N GLY A 359 -32.63 10.69 2.34
CA GLY A 359 -31.90 9.70 1.55
C GLY A 359 -30.40 9.99 1.49
N TYR A 360 -29.65 8.99 1.02
CA TYR A 360 -28.20 9.07 0.80
C TYR A 360 -27.84 8.50 -0.56
N SER A 361 -26.64 8.83 -1.03
CA SER A 361 -26.05 8.22 -2.22
C SER A 361 -24.62 7.78 -1.95
N LEU A 362 -24.32 6.54 -2.31
CA LEU A 362 -22.95 6.03 -2.36
C LEU A 362 -22.54 5.99 -3.83
N THR A 363 -21.43 6.61 -4.20
CA THR A 363 -20.88 6.57 -5.56
C THR A 363 -19.42 6.15 -5.51
N ALA A 364 -18.98 5.22 -6.35
CA ALA A 364 -17.59 4.80 -6.38
C ALA A 364 -17.15 4.31 -7.75
N TRP A 365 -15.89 4.55 -8.07
CA TRP A 365 -15.19 3.89 -9.17
C TRP A 365 -14.49 2.64 -8.65
N MET A 366 -14.93 1.47 -9.11
CA MET A 366 -14.49 0.17 -8.62
C MET A 366 -14.06 -0.73 -9.77
N ARG A 367 -12.98 -1.49 -9.60
CA ARG A 367 -12.57 -2.57 -10.50
C ARG A 367 -12.44 -3.85 -9.69
N PHE A 368 -13.05 -4.92 -10.16
CA PHE A 368 -12.91 -6.23 -9.52
C PHE A 368 -11.74 -6.96 -10.15
N ASP A 369 -10.77 -7.38 -9.35
CA ASP A 369 -9.56 -8.02 -9.85
C ASP A 369 -9.70 -9.54 -9.80
N GLN A 370 -10.17 -10.06 -8.66
CA GLN A 370 -10.42 -11.48 -8.43
C GLN A 370 -11.61 -11.68 -7.49
N PHE A 371 -12.51 -12.60 -7.84
CA PHE A 371 -13.59 -13.05 -6.97
C PHE A 371 -13.20 -14.36 -6.28
N ASP A 372 -13.63 -14.51 -5.04
CA ASP A 372 -13.51 -15.76 -4.30
C ASP A 372 -14.78 -16.60 -4.48
N PRO A 373 -14.69 -17.87 -4.90
CA PRO A 373 -15.87 -18.72 -5.06
C PRO A 373 -16.54 -19.10 -3.72
N SER A 374 -15.83 -18.99 -2.61
CA SER A 374 -16.29 -19.42 -1.29
C SER A 374 -16.91 -18.28 -0.46
N THR A 375 -16.62 -17.02 -0.77
CA THR A 375 -16.99 -15.87 0.05
C THR A 375 -17.58 -14.71 -0.75
N HIS A 376 -18.41 -13.89 -0.11
CA HIS A 376 -18.94 -12.66 -0.70
C HIS A 376 -17.88 -11.55 -0.69
N THR A 377 -17.93 -10.66 -1.69
CA THR A 377 -17.01 -9.51 -1.75
C THR A 377 -17.67 -8.28 -1.12
N THR A 378 -17.26 -7.92 0.10
CA THR A 378 -17.75 -6.70 0.77
C THR A 378 -17.16 -5.45 0.12
N LEU A 379 -18.02 -4.46 -0.16
CA LEU A 379 -17.61 -3.22 -0.83
C LEU A 379 -17.62 -2.03 0.13
N PHE A 380 -18.74 -1.85 0.82
CA PHE A 380 -18.97 -0.70 1.69
C PHE A 380 -19.91 -1.08 2.82
N GLY A 381 -19.72 -0.49 3.99
CA GLY A 381 -20.70 -0.54 5.06
C GLY A 381 -20.69 0.69 5.93
N ALA A 382 -21.82 0.92 6.59
CA ALA A 382 -21.98 1.95 7.60
C ALA A 382 -22.86 1.42 8.73
N PHE A 383 -22.34 1.37 9.96
CA PHE A 383 -23.08 0.84 11.10
C PHE A 383 -22.74 1.55 12.41
N ASP A 384 -23.66 1.49 13.36
CA ASP A 384 -23.41 1.93 14.74
C ASP A 384 -23.13 0.73 15.67
N SER A 385 -22.54 0.97 16.84
CA SER A 385 -22.18 -0.11 17.78
C SER A 385 -23.35 -0.96 18.28
N SER A 386 -24.59 -0.46 18.22
CA SER A 386 -25.80 -1.24 18.55
C SER A 386 -26.46 -1.93 17.34
N GLN A 387 -25.89 -1.74 16.14
CA GLN A 387 -26.40 -2.27 14.87
C GLN A 387 -27.87 -1.91 14.60
N THR A 388 -28.29 -0.74 15.07
CA THR A 388 -29.61 -0.14 14.82
C THR A 388 -29.62 0.55 13.46
N CYS A 389 -28.64 1.43 13.23
CA CYS A 389 -28.25 1.90 11.92
C CYS A 389 -27.29 0.87 11.33
N PHE A 390 -27.68 0.23 10.23
CA PHE A 390 -26.84 -0.75 9.55
C PHE A 390 -27.06 -0.68 8.05
N ILE A 391 -25.96 -0.56 7.31
CA ILE A 391 -25.94 -0.62 5.85
C ILE A 391 -24.74 -1.45 5.44
N LEU A 392 -24.94 -2.40 4.55
CA LEU A 392 -23.87 -3.20 3.95
C LEU A 392 -24.15 -3.38 2.47
N ALA A 393 -23.18 -3.06 1.63
CA ALA A 393 -23.18 -3.30 0.20
C ALA A 393 -22.07 -4.30 -0.13
N TYR A 394 -22.44 -5.40 -0.77
CA TYR A 394 -21.51 -6.47 -1.12
C TYR A 394 -21.93 -7.15 -2.43
N LEU A 395 -20.99 -7.84 -3.09
CA LEU A 395 -21.28 -8.69 -4.23
C LEU A 395 -21.47 -10.14 -3.77
N GLU A 396 -22.53 -10.76 -4.27
CA GLU A 396 -22.76 -12.18 -4.07
C GLU A 396 -21.73 -13.02 -4.83
N ARG A 397 -21.24 -14.09 -4.20
CA ARG A 397 -20.11 -14.90 -4.69
C ARG A 397 -20.39 -15.55 -6.05
N ASP A 398 -21.62 -16.06 -6.22
CA ASP A 398 -22.02 -16.86 -7.38
C ASP A 398 -22.52 -15.95 -8.52
N SER A 399 -23.54 -15.13 -8.23
CA SER A 399 -24.17 -14.28 -9.23
C SER A 399 -23.33 -13.07 -9.60
N ARG A 400 -22.44 -12.61 -8.70
CA ARG A 400 -21.69 -11.34 -8.80
C ARG A 400 -22.62 -10.14 -8.97
N SER A 401 -23.84 -10.27 -8.46
CA SER A 401 -24.83 -9.21 -8.37
C SER A 401 -24.64 -8.44 -7.07
N LEU A 402 -24.96 -7.14 -7.11
CA LEU A 402 -24.91 -6.29 -5.94
C LEU A 402 -26.07 -6.60 -4.99
N ILE A 403 -25.75 -6.78 -3.71
CA ILE A 403 -26.71 -6.90 -2.62
C ILE A 403 -26.56 -5.68 -1.72
N LEU A 404 -27.69 -5.06 -1.40
CA LEU A 404 -27.80 -4.01 -0.41
C LEU A 404 -28.58 -4.55 0.79
N GLN A 405 -27.97 -4.49 1.96
CA GLN A 405 -28.59 -4.83 3.25
C GLN A 405 -28.72 -3.56 4.09
N THR A 406 -29.89 -3.34 4.70
CA THR A 406 -30.19 -2.11 5.48
C THR A 406 -30.65 -2.40 6.90
N SER A 407 -30.71 -3.68 7.29
CA SER A 407 -31.04 -4.11 8.65
C SER A 407 -30.52 -5.53 8.88
N ILE A 408 -30.31 -5.87 10.15
CA ILE A 408 -30.04 -7.25 10.59
C ILE A 408 -31.29 -7.89 11.22
N ARG A 409 -32.24 -7.07 11.70
CA ARG A 409 -33.41 -7.52 12.47
C ARG A 409 -34.71 -7.59 11.68
N SER A 410 -34.73 -6.98 10.49
CA SER A 410 -35.91 -6.94 9.61
C SER A 410 -36.20 -8.32 8.98
N SER A 411 -37.48 -8.58 8.69
CA SER A 411 -37.91 -9.79 7.96
C SER A 411 -37.44 -9.81 6.50
N ARG A 412 -37.18 -8.64 5.90
CA ARG A 412 -36.57 -8.48 4.58
C ARG A 412 -35.35 -7.56 4.71
N PRO A 413 -34.22 -8.08 5.20
CA PRO A 413 -33.06 -7.27 5.56
C PRO A 413 -32.26 -6.77 4.35
N SER A 414 -32.33 -7.49 3.23
CA SER A 414 -31.53 -7.21 2.03
C SER A 414 -32.32 -7.35 0.73
N VAL A 415 -31.80 -6.68 -0.31
CA VAL A 415 -32.28 -6.78 -1.69
C VAL A 415 -31.11 -7.04 -2.63
N ARG A 416 -31.34 -7.84 -3.67
CA ARG A 416 -30.38 -8.14 -4.73
C ARG A 416 -30.79 -7.39 -6.00
N PHE A 417 -29.87 -6.63 -6.57
CA PHE A 417 -30.00 -6.05 -7.90
C PHE A 417 -29.57 -7.08 -8.96
N LYS A 418 -30.51 -7.56 -9.76
CA LYS A 418 -30.32 -8.63 -10.75
C LYS A 418 -29.95 -8.12 -12.14
N SER A 419 -30.15 -6.83 -12.42
CA SER A 419 -29.91 -6.25 -13.76
C SER A 419 -28.45 -6.30 -14.20
N THR A 420 -27.51 -6.30 -13.25
CA THR A 420 -26.08 -6.16 -13.55
C THR A 420 -25.26 -7.25 -12.88
N ARG A 421 -24.36 -7.83 -13.67
CA ARG A 421 -23.32 -8.76 -13.23
C ARG A 421 -21.96 -8.11 -13.41
N PHE A 422 -21.18 -8.04 -12.34
CA PHE A 422 -19.84 -7.46 -12.39
C PHE A 422 -18.81 -8.50 -12.88
N ASN A 423 -17.91 -8.04 -13.77
CA ASN A 423 -16.84 -8.85 -14.33
C ASN A 423 -15.47 -8.34 -13.84
N THR A 424 -14.47 -9.21 -13.91
CA THR A 424 -13.10 -8.86 -13.53
C THR A 424 -12.44 -7.96 -14.59
N GLY A 425 -11.46 -7.16 -14.17
CA GLY A 425 -10.61 -6.36 -15.06
C GLY A 425 -11.21 -5.07 -15.62
N HIS A 426 -12.46 -4.74 -15.30
CA HIS A 426 -13.16 -3.56 -15.81
C HIS A 426 -13.44 -2.54 -14.71
N TRP A 427 -13.23 -1.25 -15.01
CA TRP A 427 -13.65 -0.16 -14.14
C TRP A 427 -15.15 0.10 -14.31
N TYR A 428 -15.87 0.12 -13.19
CA TYR A 428 -17.29 0.44 -13.11
C TYR A 428 -17.48 1.69 -12.27
N HIS A 429 -18.32 2.61 -12.74
CA HIS A 429 -18.88 3.64 -11.87
C HIS A 429 -20.17 3.11 -11.27
N VAL A 430 -20.15 2.77 -9.98
CA VAL A 430 -21.29 2.19 -9.27
C VAL A 430 -21.88 3.25 -8.36
N ALA A 431 -23.19 3.50 -8.49
CA ALA A 431 -23.90 4.39 -7.58
C ALA A 431 -25.18 3.75 -7.01
N ILE A 432 -25.30 3.77 -5.69
CA ILE A 432 -26.49 3.34 -4.96
C ILE A 432 -27.17 4.60 -4.42
N VAL A 433 -28.39 4.87 -4.87
CA VAL A 433 -29.21 5.99 -4.40
C VAL A 433 -30.36 5.44 -3.58
N HIS A 434 -30.35 5.68 -2.27
CA HIS A 434 -31.41 5.21 -1.37
C HIS A 434 -32.25 6.40 -0.90
N ARG A 435 -33.46 6.52 -1.46
CA ARG A 435 -34.43 7.56 -1.12
C ARG A 435 -35.31 7.11 0.03
N ARG A 436 -35.36 7.91 1.10
CA ARG A 436 -36.26 7.68 2.22
C ARG A 436 -37.68 8.09 1.83
N SER A 437 -38.63 7.18 1.97
CA SER A 437 -40.05 7.51 1.82
C SER A 437 -40.52 8.36 3.01
N ALA A 438 -41.27 9.43 2.73
CA ALA A 438 -41.79 10.32 3.76
C ALA A 438 -42.92 9.69 4.58
N SER A 439 -43.72 8.81 3.97
CA SER A 439 -44.90 8.20 4.57
C SER A 439 -44.56 6.93 5.36
N ASP A 440 -43.83 5.99 4.74
CA ASP A 440 -43.41 4.74 5.38
C ASP A 440 -41.94 4.44 5.08
N PRO A 441 -41.04 4.55 6.08
CA PRO A 441 -39.63 4.21 5.93
C PRO A 441 -39.39 2.78 5.40
N LYS A 442 -40.29 1.82 5.68
CA LYS A 442 -40.16 0.43 5.20
C LYS A 442 -40.42 0.29 3.71
N ALA A 443 -41.13 1.25 3.10
CA ALA A 443 -41.42 1.33 1.68
C ALA A 443 -40.44 2.22 0.91
N SER A 444 -39.26 2.49 1.49
CA SER A 444 -38.20 3.26 0.84
C SER A 444 -37.65 2.56 -0.40
N THR A 445 -36.96 3.32 -1.24
CA THR A 445 -36.55 2.86 -2.57
C THR A 445 -35.05 3.02 -2.73
N ALA A 446 -34.38 1.93 -3.11
CA ALA A 446 -33.00 1.93 -3.52
C ALA A 446 -32.90 1.76 -5.05
N MET A 447 -32.08 2.58 -5.68
CA MET A 447 -31.78 2.52 -7.11
C MET A 447 -30.29 2.26 -7.31
N LEU A 448 -29.99 1.42 -8.28
CA LEU A 448 -28.64 1.13 -8.74
C LEU A 448 -28.43 1.82 -10.08
N PHE A 449 -27.33 2.56 -10.17
CA PHE A 449 -26.79 3.10 -11.41
C PHE A 449 -25.41 2.49 -11.66
N VAL A 450 -25.16 2.13 -12.92
CA VAL A 450 -23.89 1.54 -13.35
C VAL A 450 -23.44 2.28 -14.59
N ASN A 451 -22.20 2.78 -14.57
CA ASN A 451 -21.60 3.53 -15.68
C ASN A 451 -22.43 4.76 -16.09
N GLY A 452 -23.00 5.46 -15.09
CA GLY A 452 -23.80 6.66 -15.28
C GLY A 452 -25.23 6.41 -15.77
N GLU A 453 -25.63 5.16 -15.98
CA GLU A 453 -26.96 4.79 -16.46
C GLU A 453 -27.78 4.12 -15.35
N PHE A 454 -29.09 4.33 -15.37
CA PHE A 454 -30.02 3.64 -14.46
C PHE A 454 -30.09 2.15 -14.79
N ALA A 455 -29.83 1.29 -13.80
CA ALA A 455 -29.82 -0.15 -13.99
C ALA A 455 -31.08 -0.82 -13.42
N GLU A 456 -31.41 -0.55 -12.15
CA GLU A 456 -32.54 -1.19 -11.47
C GLU A 456 -33.01 -0.39 -10.25
N GLN A 457 -34.29 -0.54 -9.90
CA GLN A 457 -34.90 0.02 -8.70
C GLN A 457 -35.61 -1.06 -7.90
N VAL A 458 -35.36 -1.10 -6.59
CA VAL A 458 -35.97 -2.07 -5.67
C VAL A 458 -36.47 -1.37 -4.40
N LYS A 459 -37.58 -1.86 -3.86
CA LYS A 459 -38.10 -1.41 -2.55
C LYS A 459 -37.34 -2.12 -1.42
N ILE A 460 -36.79 -1.35 -0.50
CA ILE A 460 -36.09 -1.83 0.70
C ILE A 460 -36.33 -0.87 1.86
N GLY A 461 -36.39 -1.39 3.08
CA GLY A 461 -36.55 -0.55 4.26
C GLY A 461 -35.37 0.40 4.46
N TYR A 462 -35.67 1.62 4.87
CA TYR A 462 -34.64 2.60 5.24
C TYR A 462 -33.95 2.19 6.53
N PRO A 463 -32.62 2.37 6.66
CA PRO A 463 -31.91 2.13 7.92
C PRO A 463 -32.49 2.99 9.06
N GLU A 464 -32.50 2.46 10.27
CA GLU A 464 -32.97 3.17 11.46
C GLU A 464 -31.90 4.14 11.98
N SER A 465 -32.32 5.17 12.72
CA SER A 465 -31.38 6.10 13.36
C SER A 465 -30.64 5.42 14.52
N PRO A 466 -29.35 5.74 14.74
CA PRO A 466 -28.56 5.17 15.83
C PRO A 466 -29.23 5.41 17.18
N ALA A 467 -29.16 4.42 18.07
CA ALA A 467 -29.63 4.57 19.44
C ALA A 467 -28.90 5.72 20.17
N GLU A 468 -29.64 6.53 20.93
CA GLU A 468 -29.08 7.56 21.80
C GLU A 468 -28.31 6.91 22.97
N SER A 469 -27.15 7.47 23.34
CA SER A 469 -26.44 7.02 24.55
C SER A 469 -27.31 7.24 25.79
N ARG A 470 -27.48 6.19 26.59
CA ARG A 470 -28.21 6.22 27.87
C ARG A 470 -27.31 6.46 29.08
N ASN A 471 -25.99 6.56 28.89
CA ASN A 471 -25.04 6.77 29.96
C ASN A 471 -25.16 8.19 30.52
N LEU A 472 -25.50 8.33 31.80
CA LEU A 472 -25.60 9.64 32.46
C LEU A 472 -24.26 10.39 32.48
N ASP A 473 -23.13 9.67 32.54
CA ASP A 473 -21.79 10.27 32.54
C ASP A 473 -21.43 10.94 31.19
N ASP A 474 -21.83 10.33 30.07
CA ASP A 474 -21.64 10.89 28.72
C ASP A 474 -22.55 12.11 28.47
N ILE A 475 -23.75 12.09 29.05
CA ILE A 475 -24.73 13.19 28.99
C ILE A 475 -24.25 14.38 29.82
N ALA A 476 -23.65 14.13 31.00
CA ALA A 476 -23.09 15.16 31.87
C ALA A 476 -21.85 15.84 31.26
N ALA A 477 -21.01 15.10 30.53
CA ALA A 477 -19.81 15.65 29.88
C ALA A 477 -20.10 16.46 28.59
N SER A 478 -21.16 16.11 27.85
CA SER A 478 -21.47 16.74 26.55
C SER A 478 -22.66 17.71 26.58
N GLY A 479 -23.46 17.72 27.65
CA GLY A 479 -24.65 18.56 27.78
C GLY A 479 -25.78 18.25 26.79
N ARG A 480 -25.68 17.17 26.00
CA ARG A 480 -26.67 16.75 24.99
C ARG A 480 -26.77 15.24 24.91
N ARG A 481 -27.95 14.70 24.56
CA ARG A 481 -28.08 13.29 24.16
C ARG A 481 -27.36 13.10 22.83
N GLN A 482 -26.23 12.41 22.85
CA GLN A 482 -25.45 12.16 21.64
C GLN A 482 -25.81 10.78 21.08
N ALA A 483 -26.23 10.75 19.82
CA ALA A 483 -26.41 9.50 19.08
C ALA A 483 -25.07 8.78 18.97
N LYS A 484 -25.09 7.44 19.06
CA LYS A 484 -23.88 6.64 18.86
C LYS A 484 -23.24 6.95 17.49
N PRO A 485 -21.91 7.08 17.42
CA PRO A 485 -21.24 7.35 16.15
C PRO A 485 -21.46 6.20 15.17
N VAL A 486 -21.68 6.56 13.91
CA VAL A 486 -21.76 5.61 12.80
C VAL A 486 -20.37 5.50 12.18
N ILE A 487 -19.82 4.29 12.21
CA ILE A 487 -18.57 3.92 11.55
C ILE A 487 -18.89 3.63 10.09
N ALA A 488 -18.06 4.12 9.17
CA ALA A 488 -18.19 3.83 7.74
C ALA A 488 -16.89 3.27 7.19
N PHE A 489 -16.97 2.33 6.25
CA PHE A 489 -15.79 1.70 5.69
C PHE A 489 -15.95 1.32 4.22
N PHE A 490 -14.83 1.25 3.52
CA PHE A 490 -14.70 0.54 2.23
C PHE A 490 -13.84 -0.71 2.43
N GLY A 491 -14.15 -1.77 1.70
CA GLY A 491 -13.45 -3.07 1.84
C GLY A 491 -14.10 -3.99 2.87
N THR A 492 -13.29 -4.90 3.41
CA THR A 492 -13.70 -5.88 4.42
C THR A 492 -12.92 -5.63 5.71
N PRO A 493 -13.54 -5.02 6.73
CA PRO A 493 -12.97 -4.89 8.07
C PRO A 493 -12.63 -6.24 8.70
N HIS A 494 -11.72 -6.23 9.68
CA HIS A 494 -11.33 -7.41 10.46
C HIS A 494 -12.54 -8.17 11.04
N ASP A 495 -13.52 -7.44 11.61
CA ASP A 495 -14.70 -8.04 12.26
C ASP A 495 -15.70 -8.66 11.28
N LEU A 496 -15.58 -8.34 9.99
CA LEU A 496 -16.40 -8.89 8.91
C LEU A 496 -15.62 -9.91 8.04
N ALA A 497 -14.39 -10.25 8.44
CA ALA A 497 -13.59 -11.22 7.73
C ALA A 497 -14.25 -12.61 7.78
N PRO A 498 -14.46 -13.28 6.63
CA PRO A 498 -15.06 -14.61 6.63
C PRO A 498 -14.12 -15.66 7.24
N LYS A 499 -12.82 -15.50 7.02
CA LYS A 499 -11.74 -16.29 7.59
C LYS A 499 -10.51 -15.41 7.77
N LEU A 500 -9.73 -15.69 8.81
CA LEU A 500 -8.46 -15.02 9.08
C LEU A 500 -7.31 -15.93 8.66
N GLY A 501 -6.29 -15.36 8.03
CA GLY A 501 -5.08 -16.10 7.63
C GLY A 501 -4.59 -15.75 6.23
N LYS A 502 -3.31 -16.05 5.98
CA LYS A 502 -2.67 -15.89 4.66
C LYS A 502 -3.23 -16.95 3.71
N ASN A 503 -3.67 -16.52 2.52
CA ASN A 503 -4.21 -17.32 1.43
C ASN A 503 -5.48 -18.13 1.77
N GLU A 504 -6.26 -17.71 2.76
CA GLU A 504 -7.57 -18.32 3.06
C GLU A 504 -8.73 -17.72 2.26
N VAL A 505 -8.58 -16.46 1.83
CA VAL A 505 -9.58 -15.68 1.08
C VAL A 505 -8.89 -14.99 -0.09
N HIS A 506 -9.39 -15.14 -1.30
CA HIS A 506 -8.72 -14.67 -2.52
C HIS A 506 -9.43 -13.50 -3.23
N SER A 507 -10.43 -12.89 -2.58
CA SER A 507 -11.12 -11.74 -3.17
C SER A 507 -10.16 -10.54 -3.24
N LYS A 508 -10.08 -9.92 -4.42
CA LYS A 508 -9.27 -8.71 -4.68
C LYS A 508 -10.07 -7.71 -5.50
N TRP A 509 -10.09 -6.46 -5.07
CA TRP A 509 -10.73 -5.40 -5.85
C TRP A 509 -10.11 -4.04 -5.56
N SER A 510 -10.21 -3.15 -6.55
CA SER A 510 -9.58 -1.84 -6.57
C SER A 510 -10.61 -0.71 -6.53
N LEU A 511 -10.33 0.36 -5.79
CA LEU A 511 -11.15 1.56 -5.63
C LEU A 511 -10.36 2.79 -6.09
N ALA A 512 -10.83 3.48 -7.13
CA ALA A 512 -10.20 4.71 -7.61
C ALA A 512 -10.72 5.96 -6.90
N SER A 513 -12.02 6.01 -6.63
CA SER A 513 -12.63 7.05 -5.78
C SER A 513 -13.94 6.55 -5.20
N GLY A 514 -14.31 7.06 -4.02
CA GLY A 514 -15.54 6.69 -3.34
C GLY A 514 -16.10 7.88 -2.56
N HIS A 515 -17.41 8.12 -2.67
CA HIS A 515 -18.08 9.24 -2.01
C HIS A 515 -19.43 8.81 -1.43
N LEU A 516 -19.70 9.23 -0.20
CA LEU A 516 -20.97 9.09 0.49
C LEU A 516 -21.60 10.48 0.66
N TYR A 517 -22.76 10.67 0.04
CA TYR A 517 -23.51 11.93 0.08
C TYR A 517 -24.72 11.81 1.00
N GLN A 518 -24.97 12.88 1.76
CA GLN A 518 -26.15 13.13 2.57
C GLN A 518 -27.33 13.68 1.74
N ALA A 519 -27.46 13.22 0.50
CA ALA A 519 -28.50 13.58 -0.43
C ALA A 519 -28.67 12.46 -1.46
N PRO A 520 -29.90 12.18 -1.94
CA PRO A 520 -30.10 11.31 -3.08
C PRO A 520 -29.75 12.05 -4.38
N LEU A 521 -28.66 11.67 -5.04
CA LEU A 521 -28.22 12.26 -6.31
C LEU A 521 -29.22 11.97 -7.45
N THR A 522 -29.19 12.84 -8.46
CA THR A 522 -29.95 12.71 -9.72
C THR A 522 -29.20 11.85 -10.72
N ASP A 523 -29.93 11.30 -11.68
CA ASP A 523 -29.37 10.54 -12.80
C ASP A 523 -28.43 11.40 -13.67
N GLU A 524 -28.82 12.65 -13.92
CA GLU A 524 -28.01 13.67 -14.59
C GLU A 524 -26.63 13.87 -13.97
N LEU A 525 -26.57 14.11 -12.65
CA LEU A 525 -25.30 14.33 -11.96
C LEU A 525 -24.43 13.06 -11.95
N LEU A 526 -25.06 11.88 -11.82
CA LEU A 526 -24.35 10.60 -11.90
C LEU A 526 -23.78 10.33 -13.31
N ALA A 527 -24.47 10.78 -14.36
CA ALA A 527 -23.96 10.74 -15.72
C ALA A 527 -22.72 11.64 -15.88
N VAL A 528 -22.73 12.85 -15.31
CA VAL A 528 -21.55 13.75 -15.28
C VAL A 528 -20.37 13.07 -14.57
N TYR A 529 -20.59 12.49 -13.39
CA TYR A 529 -19.55 11.81 -12.62
C TYR A 529 -18.92 10.63 -13.38
N TYR A 530 -19.74 9.88 -14.11
CA TYR A 530 -19.23 8.80 -14.97
C TYR A 530 -18.38 9.34 -16.13
N LYS A 531 -18.79 10.44 -16.76
CA LYS A 531 -18.11 11.01 -17.94
C LYS A 531 -16.77 11.66 -17.62
N LEU A 532 -16.55 12.07 -16.38
CA LEU A 532 -15.24 12.48 -15.87
C LEU A 532 -14.23 11.33 -15.80
N GLY A 533 -14.72 10.09 -15.71
CA GLY A 533 -13.89 8.89 -15.65
C GLY A 533 -13.22 8.64 -14.30
N PRO A 534 -12.60 7.46 -14.12
CA PRO A 534 -11.99 7.04 -12.85
C PRO A 534 -10.73 7.81 -12.49
N ARG A 535 -10.18 8.60 -13.43
CA ARG A 535 -8.98 9.41 -13.23
C ARG A 535 -9.27 10.74 -12.53
N CYS A 536 -10.54 11.13 -12.42
CA CYS A 536 -10.91 12.36 -11.74
C CYS A 536 -10.82 12.16 -10.22
N ASN A 537 -9.89 12.89 -9.58
CA ASN A 537 -9.62 12.79 -8.14
C ASN A 537 -10.22 13.94 -7.32
N GLY A 538 -11.09 14.76 -7.93
CA GLY A 538 -11.73 15.89 -7.26
C GLY A 538 -12.89 15.47 -6.36
N ASN A 539 -13.30 16.38 -5.47
CA ASN A 539 -14.49 16.26 -4.63
C ASN A 539 -15.80 16.65 -5.37
N MET A 540 -15.73 16.82 -6.69
CA MET A 540 -16.84 17.19 -7.58
C MET A 540 -17.52 18.53 -7.24
N GLN A 541 -16.83 19.44 -6.55
CA GLN A 541 -17.43 20.71 -6.09
C GLN A 541 -17.21 21.90 -7.03
N ASP A 542 -16.18 21.86 -7.87
CA ASP A 542 -15.81 22.93 -8.80
C ASP A 542 -16.56 22.82 -10.15
N CYS A 543 -16.26 23.69 -11.11
CA CYS A 543 -16.73 23.61 -12.48
C CYS A 543 -16.17 22.34 -13.16
N LEU A 544 -17.06 21.41 -13.53
CA LEU A 544 -16.65 20.10 -14.06
C LEU A 544 -16.42 20.10 -15.57
N GLY A 545 -16.91 21.11 -16.29
CA GLY A 545 -16.80 21.24 -17.75
C GLY A 545 -15.36 21.15 -18.27
N PRO A 546 -14.40 21.93 -17.72
CA PRO A 546 -13.00 21.91 -18.16
C PRO A 546 -12.29 20.56 -17.99
N LEU A 547 -12.82 19.67 -17.14
CA LEU A 547 -12.26 18.34 -16.88
C LEU A 547 -12.75 17.29 -17.89
N LEU A 548 -13.74 17.61 -18.72
CA LEU A 548 -14.32 16.71 -19.70
C LEU A 548 -13.54 16.75 -21.02
N THR A 549 -13.41 15.58 -21.65
CA THR A 549 -12.96 15.52 -23.05
C THR A 549 -14.05 16.04 -23.97
N TYR A 550 -13.69 16.50 -25.17
CA TYR A 550 -14.65 16.91 -26.20
C TYR A 550 -15.73 15.84 -26.44
N ARG A 551 -15.32 14.57 -26.52
CA ARG A 551 -16.24 13.44 -26.68
C ARG A 551 -17.21 13.32 -25.50
N ALA A 552 -16.70 13.36 -24.27
CA ALA A 552 -17.51 13.24 -23.07
C ALA A 552 -18.53 14.39 -22.94
N SER A 553 -18.11 15.62 -23.26
CA SER A 553 -18.98 16.79 -23.30
C SER A 553 -20.09 16.66 -24.35
N ALA A 554 -19.76 16.24 -25.58
CA ALA A 554 -20.75 16.02 -26.62
C ALA A 554 -21.77 14.92 -26.26
N GLU A 555 -21.32 13.82 -25.65
CA GLU A 555 -22.20 12.75 -25.16
C GLU A 555 -23.14 13.24 -24.05
N LEU A 556 -22.67 14.09 -23.13
CA LEU A 556 -23.51 14.71 -22.10
C LEU A 556 -24.52 15.68 -22.68
N ASN A 557 -24.12 16.51 -23.65
CA ASN A 557 -25.04 17.45 -24.30
C ASN A 557 -26.18 16.70 -25.00
N ARG A 558 -25.86 15.64 -25.74
CA ARG A 558 -26.88 14.77 -26.35
C ARG A 558 -27.79 14.14 -25.29
N TYR A 559 -27.23 13.69 -24.17
CA TYR A 559 -28.02 13.13 -23.07
C TYR A 559 -28.95 14.17 -22.44
N ASN A 560 -28.47 15.40 -22.27
CA ASN A 560 -29.27 16.54 -21.80
C ASN A 560 -30.43 16.86 -22.75
N GLU A 561 -30.18 16.90 -24.07
CA GLU A 561 -31.21 17.12 -25.09
C GLU A 561 -32.31 16.05 -25.07
N LEU A 562 -31.95 14.79 -24.78
CA LEU A 562 -32.90 13.69 -24.68
C LEU A 562 -33.78 13.79 -23.43
N LEU A 563 -33.23 14.25 -22.31
CA LEU A 563 -33.97 14.41 -21.05
C LEU A 563 -34.81 15.69 -21.01
N HIS A 564 -34.27 16.79 -21.56
CA HIS A 564 -34.85 18.13 -21.50
C HIS A 564 -34.92 18.82 -22.87
N PRO A 565 -35.80 18.38 -23.79
CA PRO A 565 -35.92 18.99 -25.11
C PRO A 565 -36.32 20.47 -25.07
N ASP A 566 -37.07 20.89 -24.03
CA ASP A 566 -37.63 22.24 -23.93
C ASP A 566 -36.89 23.15 -22.91
N ARG A 567 -35.91 22.64 -22.15
CA ARG A 567 -35.26 23.36 -21.03
C ARG A 567 -33.79 22.97 -20.82
N LEU A 568 -32.98 23.20 -21.84
CA LEU A 568 -31.55 22.85 -21.81
C LEU A 568 -30.77 23.56 -20.68
N GLU A 569 -31.12 24.81 -20.34
CA GLU A 569 -30.35 25.66 -19.40
C GLU A 569 -30.57 25.38 -17.90
N LYS A 570 -31.54 24.52 -17.52
CA LYS A 570 -31.89 24.27 -16.11
C LYS A 570 -31.52 22.89 -15.58
N SER A 571 -30.75 22.12 -16.34
CA SER A 571 -30.37 20.78 -15.94
C SER A 571 -29.22 20.78 -14.93
N ASP A 572 -29.13 19.70 -14.16
CA ASP A 572 -28.00 19.48 -13.26
C ASP A 572 -26.71 19.27 -14.08
N ILE A 573 -26.82 18.75 -15.31
CA ILE A 573 -25.70 18.62 -16.25
C ILE A 573 -25.11 20.01 -16.52
N VAL A 574 -25.92 20.95 -17.02
CA VAL A 574 -25.46 22.30 -17.37
C VAL A 574 -24.94 23.02 -16.14
N THR A 575 -25.64 22.91 -15.01
CA THR A 575 -25.19 23.54 -13.75
C THR A 575 -23.84 22.99 -13.30
N ALA A 576 -23.63 21.67 -13.36
CA ALA A 576 -22.36 21.05 -12.96
C ALA A 576 -21.22 21.32 -13.95
N THR A 577 -21.51 21.47 -15.25
CA THR A 577 -20.48 21.68 -16.29
C THR A 577 -20.13 23.14 -16.54
N GLU A 578 -21.08 24.07 -16.40
CA GLU A 578 -20.87 25.49 -16.72
C GLU A 578 -20.74 26.38 -15.46
N ALA A 579 -21.42 26.02 -14.36
CA ALA A 579 -21.28 26.68 -13.06
C ALA A 579 -20.39 25.84 -12.13
N ARG A 580 -20.83 25.54 -10.91
CA ARG A 580 -20.07 24.70 -9.96
C ARG A 580 -20.87 23.46 -9.59
N GLY A 581 -20.20 22.31 -9.47
CA GLY A 581 -20.83 21.09 -8.95
C GLY A 581 -21.45 21.27 -7.55
N SER A 582 -20.88 22.15 -6.74
CA SER A 582 -21.41 22.55 -5.43
C SER A 582 -22.76 23.28 -5.48
N ASP A 583 -23.13 23.88 -6.61
CA ASP A 583 -24.44 24.50 -6.79
C ASP A 583 -25.54 23.45 -7.00
N VAL A 584 -25.20 22.25 -7.48
CA VAL A 584 -26.10 21.08 -7.56
C VAL A 584 -26.14 20.33 -6.22
N VAL A 585 -24.96 19.94 -5.70
CA VAL A 585 -24.82 19.23 -4.43
C VAL A 585 -23.75 19.91 -3.58
N PRO A 586 -24.15 20.68 -2.55
CA PRO A 586 -23.21 21.42 -1.71
C PRO A 586 -22.21 20.51 -1.00
N GLU A 587 -21.00 21.01 -0.78
CA GLU A 587 -19.92 20.29 -0.07
C GLU A 587 -20.36 19.82 1.33
N THR A 588 -21.24 20.58 1.98
CA THR A 588 -21.87 20.22 3.26
C THR A 588 -22.72 18.95 3.21
N ARG A 589 -22.95 18.36 2.03
CA ARG A 589 -23.61 17.06 1.85
C ARG A 589 -22.60 15.92 1.73
N VAL A 590 -21.32 16.16 1.45
CA VAL A 590 -20.30 15.10 1.33
C VAL A 590 -19.90 14.62 2.73
N LEU A 591 -20.29 13.40 3.11
CA LEU A 591 -20.02 12.84 4.44
C LEU A 591 -18.66 12.16 4.51
N PHE A 592 -18.34 11.39 3.48
CA PHE A 592 -17.11 10.61 3.43
C PHE A 592 -16.65 10.53 1.98
N GLY A 593 -15.43 10.98 1.71
CA GLY A 593 -14.76 10.87 0.42
C GLY A 593 -13.41 10.17 0.58
N VAL A 594 -13.14 9.22 -0.30
CA VAL A 594 -11.91 8.45 -0.38
C VAL A 594 -11.29 8.67 -1.75
N SER A 595 -10.03 9.11 -1.75
CA SER A 595 -9.19 9.19 -2.93
C SER A 595 -7.82 8.60 -2.59
N PRO A 596 -7.22 7.76 -3.46
CA PRO A 596 -5.86 7.23 -3.29
C PRO A 596 -4.82 8.34 -3.08
N LEU A 597 -4.98 9.47 -3.75
CA LEU A 597 -4.08 10.63 -3.62
C LEU A 597 -4.18 11.34 -2.26
N ALA A 598 -5.25 11.10 -1.50
CA ALA A 598 -5.45 11.64 -0.16
C ALA A 598 -5.00 10.66 0.94
N ILE A 599 -4.25 9.61 0.59
CA ILE A 599 -3.72 8.64 1.54
C ILE A 599 -2.30 9.02 1.93
N VAL A 600 -2.07 9.08 3.24
CA VAL A 600 -0.79 9.40 3.84
C VAL A 600 -0.17 8.13 4.38
N GLN A 601 1.00 7.76 3.86
CA GLN A 601 1.84 6.72 4.44
C GLN A 601 2.48 7.23 5.74
N LEU A 602 2.40 6.42 6.79
CA LEU A 602 2.94 6.70 8.13
C LEU A 602 4.23 5.90 8.40
N ASP A 603 4.87 5.41 7.34
CA ASP A 603 6.15 4.68 7.32
C ASP A 603 7.34 5.54 7.80
N GLY A 604 7.17 6.85 7.76
CA GLY A 604 8.17 7.81 8.17
C GLY A 604 9.03 8.38 7.06
N SER A 605 8.60 8.21 5.80
CA SER A 605 9.10 8.93 4.63
C SER A 605 9.06 10.46 4.79
N ASP A 606 9.85 11.16 3.98
CA ASP A 606 9.93 12.63 3.96
C ASP A 606 8.56 13.31 3.78
N ASN A 607 7.67 12.69 3.00
CA ASN A 607 6.31 13.20 2.78
C ASN A 607 5.50 13.23 4.09
N SER A 608 5.62 12.21 4.93
CA SER A 608 4.96 12.17 6.24
C SER A 608 5.47 13.28 7.17
N THR A 609 6.76 13.63 7.07
CA THR A 609 7.37 14.68 7.91
C THR A 609 6.91 16.08 7.49
N ARG A 610 6.85 16.37 6.19
CA ARG A 610 6.34 17.64 5.64
C ARG A 610 4.87 17.87 6.01
N LEU A 611 4.05 16.82 6.02
CA LEU A 611 2.68 16.91 6.48
C LEU A 611 2.61 17.36 7.95
N GLN A 612 3.44 16.79 8.83
CA GLN A 612 3.43 17.10 10.26
C GLN A 612 3.84 18.55 10.58
N GLU A 613 4.64 19.17 9.73
CA GLU A 613 5.07 20.57 9.86
C GLU A 613 3.90 21.54 9.63
N GLY A 614 2.99 21.23 8.70
CA GLY A 614 1.80 22.04 8.41
C GLY A 614 0.61 21.86 9.37
N LEU A 615 0.68 20.88 10.28
CA LEU A 615 -0.40 20.56 11.20
C LEU A 615 -0.33 21.35 12.53
N SER A 616 -1.50 21.69 13.05
CA SER A 616 -1.66 22.22 14.41
C SER A 616 -1.21 21.19 15.46
N ALA A 617 -0.86 21.66 16.67
CA ALA A 617 -0.41 20.78 17.75
C ALA A 617 -1.43 19.66 18.07
N LYS A 618 -2.73 19.98 18.10
CA LYS A 618 -3.81 19.02 18.33
C LYS A 618 -3.90 17.97 17.22
N ALA A 619 -3.83 18.40 15.96
CA ALA A 619 -3.86 17.48 14.82
C ALA A 619 -2.61 16.57 14.81
N ARG A 620 -1.44 17.12 15.16
CA ARG A 620 -0.20 16.35 15.25
C ARG A 620 -0.26 15.27 16.33
N THR A 621 -0.74 15.58 17.53
CA THR A 621 -0.90 14.58 18.60
C THR A 621 -1.83 13.45 18.18
N ARG A 622 -2.91 13.77 17.47
CA ARG A 622 -3.84 12.77 16.95
C ARG A 622 -3.24 11.91 15.85
N LEU A 623 -2.51 12.52 14.91
CA LEU A 623 -1.78 11.79 13.88
C LEU A 623 -0.77 10.84 14.52
N GLN A 624 -0.01 11.29 15.53
CA GLN A 624 0.92 10.44 16.28
C GLN A 624 0.23 9.28 17.00
N ALA A 625 -1.00 9.46 17.49
CA ALA A 625 -1.78 8.37 18.06
C ALA A 625 -2.21 7.34 16.99
N LEU A 626 -2.56 7.79 15.78
CA LEU A 626 -2.87 6.90 14.65
C LEU A 626 -1.62 6.18 14.13
N GLU A 627 -0.49 6.87 14.08
CA GLU A 627 0.83 6.33 13.70
C GLU A 627 1.23 5.11 14.54
N GLY A 628 0.71 4.94 15.77
CA GLY A 628 0.98 3.77 16.59
C GLY A 628 0.30 2.49 16.12
N ASN A 629 -0.83 2.61 15.41
CA ASN A 629 -1.73 1.48 15.15
C ASN A 629 -1.81 1.09 13.66
N VAL A 630 -1.54 2.03 12.74
CA VAL A 630 -1.70 1.80 11.30
C VAL A 630 -0.52 2.27 10.47
N LYS A 631 -0.27 1.56 9.37
CA LYS A 631 0.78 1.91 8.39
C LYS A 631 0.42 3.14 7.55
N ALA A 632 -0.86 3.33 7.26
CA ALA A 632 -1.36 4.43 6.43
C ALA A 632 -2.71 4.94 6.91
N THR A 633 -3.06 6.16 6.51
CA THR A 633 -4.34 6.80 6.86
C THR A 633 -4.88 7.56 5.65
N ALA A 634 -6.15 7.35 5.33
CA ALA A 634 -6.86 8.10 4.30
C ALA A 634 -7.47 9.37 4.89
N ILE A 635 -7.15 10.53 4.32
CA ILE A 635 -7.79 11.79 4.68
C ILE A 635 -9.16 11.86 3.99
N ASN A 636 -10.20 12.14 4.76
CA ASN A 636 -11.55 12.29 4.22
C ASN A 636 -11.63 13.53 3.33
N THR A 637 -11.76 13.33 2.02
CA THR A 637 -11.83 14.44 1.04
C THR A 637 -13.13 15.24 1.11
N GLY A 638 -14.12 14.78 1.88
CA GLY A 638 -15.32 15.54 2.23
C GLY A 638 -15.12 16.59 3.33
N VAL A 639 -13.92 16.68 3.93
CA VAL A 639 -13.57 17.71 4.91
C VAL A 639 -12.65 18.74 4.24
N PRO A 640 -13.03 20.04 4.21
CA PRO A 640 -12.35 21.03 3.38
C PRO A 640 -10.92 21.38 3.81
N THR A 641 -10.59 21.22 5.11
CA THR A 641 -9.25 21.57 5.62
C THR A 641 -8.54 20.38 6.22
N LEU A 642 -7.25 20.22 5.87
CA LEU A 642 -6.41 19.13 6.38
C LEU A 642 -6.29 19.14 7.91
N ASN A 643 -6.18 20.33 8.52
CA ASN A 643 -6.08 20.47 9.97
C ASN A 643 -7.33 19.98 10.68
N GLU A 644 -8.52 20.28 10.14
CA GLU A 644 -9.77 19.75 10.66
C GLU A 644 -9.86 18.25 10.44
N ALA A 645 -9.50 17.79 9.23
CA ALA A 645 -9.59 16.40 8.86
C ALA A 645 -8.75 15.51 9.80
N VAL A 646 -7.48 15.85 10.01
CA VAL A 646 -6.59 15.10 10.91
C VAL A 646 -6.99 15.30 12.38
N GLY A 647 -7.53 16.46 12.75
CA GLY A 647 -7.90 16.77 14.14
C GLY A 647 -9.18 16.07 14.64
N ARG A 648 -10.06 15.61 13.74
CA ARG A 648 -11.41 15.11 14.05
C ARG A 648 -11.55 13.61 13.73
N SER A 649 -12.49 12.93 14.39
CA SER A 649 -12.72 11.49 14.20
C SER A 649 -13.36 11.13 12.87
N TYR A 650 -13.99 12.12 12.25
CA TYR A 650 -14.64 12.00 10.95
C TYR A 650 -13.75 12.42 9.78
N GLY A 651 -12.51 12.83 10.03
CA GLY A 651 -11.66 13.39 8.99
C GLY A 651 -10.48 12.52 8.56
N ALA A 652 -10.18 11.44 9.30
CA ALA A 652 -9.09 10.52 9.01
C ALA A 652 -9.57 9.08 9.21
N ALA A 653 -9.44 8.27 8.16
CA ALA A 653 -9.81 6.85 8.15
C ALA A 653 -8.56 5.96 8.20
N ALA A 654 -8.60 4.95 9.07
CA ALA A 654 -7.53 4.00 9.27
C ALA A 654 -7.51 2.95 8.15
N LEU A 655 -6.34 2.66 7.59
CA LEU A 655 -6.16 1.52 6.68
C LEU A 655 -5.83 0.28 7.52
N THR A 656 -6.60 -0.80 7.37
CA THR A 656 -6.36 -2.08 8.05
C THR A 656 -6.21 -3.20 7.04
N GLY A 657 -5.39 -4.22 7.35
CA GLY A 657 -5.11 -5.32 6.41
C GLY A 657 -4.25 -4.92 5.22
N ASP A 658 -3.39 -3.90 5.41
CA ASP A 658 -2.38 -3.41 4.44
C ASP A 658 -2.85 -3.34 2.97
N PRO A 659 -3.93 -2.57 2.67
CA PRO A 659 -4.32 -2.33 1.29
C PRO A 659 -3.19 -1.67 0.49
N VAL A 660 -3.07 -2.03 -0.79
CA VAL A 660 -2.06 -1.46 -1.70
C VAL A 660 -2.61 -0.14 -2.23
N VAL A 661 -1.80 0.93 -2.23
CA VAL A 661 -2.21 2.29 -2.60
C VAL A 661 -1.52 2.74 -3.88
#